data_AF-A0A1E7HFU9-F1
#
_entry.id   AF-A0A1E7HFU9-F1
#
_cell.length_a   1.000
_cell.length_b   1.000
_cell.length_c   1.000
_cell.angle_alpha   90.00
_cell.angle_beta   90.00
_cell.angle_gamma   90.00
#
_symmetry.space_group_name_H-M   'P 1'
#
loop_
_entity.id
_entity.type
_entity.pdbx_description
1 polymer ?
#
loop_
_entity_poly.entity_id
_entity_poly.type
_entity_poly.pdbx_seq_one_letter_code
_entity_poly.pdbx_strand_id
1 'polypeptide(L)'
;MDAAEKELASTERSGFLHDLFAKVLLKDRALLAPTSRALSWRRLSQNLGLSIWVLVGVILCGLLTLSFIRNAGGMRSVEKEMPVELSLGTDIFQNITELDRFGEAIHRLDQRNRGWLAPRLGLQQSLVLEKKLQEQFVELYQKYVLWPLQDQLGRQVLTVDATTPRPMTAAWIDLFTRRLYLLNECLDGADIEELKAIKLPDYAFLLKAAFGAKGLEAPPEVNRALVRTELTYFAFEREKRPLVKLSQEEKGRLKGLLMTQGIGLLWLPDWANRQVESLQPVTYSLYWGGDPKLENAVGPLVPRAYTPEGWASIHNFINEIASVLDDSASLDIQREAFDKVYRQEYWQVWSNYLSSFPMGYRLWPDRTGQRELAARMAGDESPYRQLFRDLPVKLKPAKGPGVDEPGWARLVDRYSRLENPEYQQLLSTKGKGVLDRVLKGGGKVYGWLQKGLRGEAAVQVFREDQLAFDHLQVYDQSINQFASQILTRKGALDTASRAFEEGYQDLSEPESPGLKAFWRCKKLEDVLSEGGKSEAQFWGLMQGAPRYLWHFNLAEAGLQLQSVWEQDVLAEIQDPSKKETIEALLSPEGKAHQFVRGPASPFIGRKARPGYYPKVLLDEKIPFATEFFAFMNQSQADWKVLKGVYRVHIEALPTGTNSGAKFTPHLTRLVLQCGSETQELLNFNQGVSANFRWNPVECQDVLLEIYVGDISLKRRYKGKNAFPRFLNDFRKGAMILRSQDFPAKTRWLESYGTSSIVVRYHFQGHEPLIRSLRKTFRRVPEKIIAENVYSAIKSSKSGDKTKGR
;
A
#
# COMPACT_ATOMS: atom_id res chain seq x y z
N MET A 1 -67.79 25.60 -122.52
CA MET A 1 -69.03 26.31 -122.20
C MET A 1 -68.97 26.59 -120.71
N ASP A 2 -68.52 27.73 -120.20
CA ASP A 2 -68.21 29.06 -120.75
C ASP A 2 -67.04 29.61 -119.90
N ALA A 3 -65.91 30.05 -120.47
CA ALA A 3 -65.70 31.35 -121.10
C ALA A 3 -65.94 32.53 -120.14
N ALA A 4 -64.84 33.07 -119.58
CA ALA A 4 -64.57 34.51 -119.37
C ALA A 4 -63.22 34.63 -118.61
N GLU A 5 -62.10 34.90 -119.30
CA GLU A 5 -61.48 36.24 -119.44
C GLU A 5 -60.88 36.75 -118.11
N LYS A 6 -59.65 37.26 -118.01
CA LYS A 6 -58.49 37.49 -118.90
C LYS A 6 -57.41 38.11 -117.98
N GLU A 7 -56.15 37.69 -118.13
CA GLU A 7 -54.90 38.49 -118.09
C GLU A 7 -54.65 39.52 -116.95
N LEU A 8 -53.51 39.66 -116.28
CA LEU A 8 -52.05 39.53 -116.54
C LEU A 8 -51.37 39.43 -115.15
N ALA A 9 -50.15 38.96 -114.88
CA ALA A 9 -49.03 38.41 -115.63
C ALA A 9 -48.02 37.79 -114.64
N SER A 10 -47.18 36.91 -115.18
CA SER A 10 -45.78 36.66 -114.81
C SER A 10 -45.44 35.54 -113.79
N THR A 11 -45.03 34.42 -114.40
CA THR A 11 -43.81 33.61 -114.16
C THR A 11 -43.69 32.63 -112.97
N GLU A 12 -43.79 31.36 -113.38
CA GLU A 12 -42.83 30.25 -113.18
C GLU A 12 -42.83 29.33 -111.92
N ARG A 13 -43.10 28.05 -112.24
CA ARG A 13 -42.60 26.75 -111.70
C ARG A 13 -43.24 26.10 -110.47
N SER A 14 -43.92 24.97 -110.73
CA SER A 14 -43.74 23.68 -110.02
C SER A 14 -44.67 22.59 -110.60
N GLY A 15 -44.21 21.86 -111.63
CA GLY A 15 -44.95 20.76 -112.26
C GLY A 15 -44.74 19.36 -111.65
N PHE A 16 -43.95 19.21 -110.59
CA PHE A 16 -43.59 17.88 -110.04
C PHE A 16 -44.38 17.50 -108.76
N LEU A 17 -44.65 18.47 -107.89
CA LEU A 17 -45.33 18.19 -106.61
C LEU A 17 -46.82 17.86 -106.79
N HIS A 18 -47.50 18.50 -107.73
CA HIS A 18 -48.94 18.28 -107.89
C HIS A 18 -49.27 16.86 -108.36
N ASP A 19 -48.53 16.31 -109.33
CA ASP A 19 -48.82 14.96 -109.86
C ASP A 19 -48.39 13.83 -108.91
N LEU A 20 -47.34 14.01 -108.10
CA LEU A 20 -46.93 13.03 -107.08
C LEU A 20 -48.01 12.86 -105.98
N PHE A 21 -48.58 13.97 -105.51
CA PHE A 21 -49.60 13.96 -104.45
C PHE A 21 -51.00 13.63 -104.98
N ALA A 22 -51.34 14.02 -106.21
CA ALA A 22 -52.70 13.85 -106.73
C ALA A 22 -52.97 12.45 -107.33
N LYS A 23 -51.97 11.77 -107.91
CA LYS A 23 -52.20 10.52 -108.66
C LYS A 23 -51.53 9.27 -108.09
N VAL A 24 -50.33 9.39 -107.53
CA VAL A 24 -49.54 8.21 -107.11
C VAL A 24 -49.88 7.79 -105.68
N LEU A 25 -49.91 8.73 -104.73
CA LEU A 25 -50.14 8.41 -103.30
C LEU A 25 -51.57 7.93 -102.96
N LEU A 26 -52.57 8.24 -103.78
CA LEU A 26 -53.96 7.85 -103.52
C LEU A 26 -54.27 6.40 -103.92
N LYS A 27 -53.54 5.80 -104.87
CA LYS A 27 -53.77 4.41 -105.33
C LYS A 27 -53.16 3.34 -104.41
N ASP A 28 -52.15 3.68 -103.60
CA ASP A 28 -51.45 2.71 -102.72
C ASP A 28 -51.96 2.67 -101.26
N ARG A 29 -53.02 3.41 -100.93
CA ARG A 29 -53.57 3.50 -99.56
C ARG A 29 -54.13 2.17 -99.01
N ALA A 30 -54.42 1.20 -99.87
CA ALA A 30 -54.98 -0.10 -99.49
C ALA A 30 -53.93 -1.10 -98.95
N LEU A 31 -52.63 -0.79 -99.03
CA LEU A 31 -51.55 -1.65 -98.49
C LEU A 31 -51.25 -1.40 -97.00
N LEU A 32 -51.92 -0.44 -96.35
CA LEU A 32 -51.73 -0.07 -94.94
C LEU A 32 -52.87 -0.55 -94.02
N ALA A 33 -53.30 -1.81 -94.15
CA ALA A 33 -54.18 -2.43 -93.15
C ALA A 33 -53.32 -3.01 -91.99
N PRO A 34 -53.41 -2.50 -90.75
CA PRO A 34 -52.63 -3.03 -89.64
C PRO A 34 -53.07 -4.46 -89.29
N THR A 35 -52.12 -5.39 -89.20
CA THR A 35 -52.39 -6.80 -88.88
C THR A 35 -53.09 -6.95 -87.52
N SER A 36 -53.91 -7.99 -87.34
CA SER A 36 -54.64 -8.24 -86.07
C SER A 36 -53.72 -8.29 -84.83
N ARG A 37 -52.44 -8.68 -85.03
CA ARG A 37 -51.37 -8.63 -84.04
C ARG A 37 -51.02 -7.21 -83.59
N ALA A 38 -51.08 -6.21 -84.47
CA ALA A 38 -50.81 -4.81 -84.12
C ALA A 38 -51.95 -4.19 -83.28
N LEU A 39 -53.20 -4.59 -83.54
CA LEU A 39 -54.37 -4.14 -82.74
C LEU A 39 -54.39 -4.74 -81.34
N SER A 40 -54.02 -6.01 -81.16
CA SER A 40 -53.90 -6.62 -79.84
C SER A 40 -52.73 -6.03 -79.04
N TRP A 41 -51.58 -5.78 -79.68
CA TRP A 41 -50.45 -5.08 -79.07
C TRP A 41 -50.79 -3.64 -78.66
N ARG A 42 -51.61 -2.93 -79.43
CA ARG A 42 -52.05 -1.57 -79.09
C ARG A 42 -53.00 -1.53 -77.89
N ARG A 43 -53.91 -2.49 -77.76
CA ARG A 43 -54.76 -2.63 -76.56
C ARG A 43 -53.95 -3.06 -75.34
N LEU A 44 -53.00 -3.98 -75.51
CA LEU A 44 -52.10 -4.41 -74.44
C LEU A 44 -51.24 -3.24 -73.94
N SER A 45 -50.65 -2.44 -74.85
CA SER A 45 -49.84 -1.27 -74.49
C SER A 45 -50.66 -0.13 -73.89
N GLN A 46 -51.91 0.08 -74.34
CA GLN A 46 -52.83 1.04 -73.73
C GLN A 46 -53.25 0.61 -72.31
N ASN A 47 -53.59 -0.67 -72.11
CA ASN A 47 -53.98 -1.19 -70.80
C ASN A 47 -52.78 -1.27 -69.84
N LEU A 48 -51.59 -1.64 -70.33
CA LEU A 48 -50.33 -1.57 -69.58
C LEU A 48 -49.99 -0.13 -69.23
N GLY A 49 -50.10 0.80 -70.18
CA GLY A 49 -49.86 2.22 -69.94
C GLY A 49 -50.79 2.79 -68.88
N LEU A 50 -52.08 2.46 -68.94
CA LEU A 50 -53.08 2.89 -67.95
C LEU A 50 -52.82 2.25 -66.57
N SER A 51 -52.45 0.96 -66.54
CA SER A 51 -52.10 0.25 -65.30
C SER A 51 -50.83 0.82 -64.66
N ILE A 52 -49.82 1.18 -65.46
CA ILE A 52 -48.60 1.84 -65.00
C ILE A 52 -48.93 3.23 -64.42
N TRP A 53 -49.77 4.02 -65.08
CA TRP A 53 -50.19 5.33 -64.56
C TRP A 53 -50.96 5.23 -63.25
N VAL A 54 -51.86 4.25 -63.12
CA VAL A 54 -52.56 3.96 -61.86
C VAL A 54 -51.56 3.52 -60.78
N LEU A 55 -50.61 2.64 -61.11
CA LEU A 55 -49.57 2.19 -60.19
C LEU A 55 -48.70 3.36 -59.72
N VAL A 56 -48.27 4.24 -60.63
CA VAL A 56 -47.52 5.46 -60.31
C VAL A 56 -48.33 6.39 -59.42
N GLY A 57 -49.63 6.57 -59.70
CA GLY A 57 -50.54 7.35 -58.86
C GLY A 57 -50.68 6.78 -57.45
N VAL A 58 -50.82 5.46 -57.31
CA VAL A 58 -50.88 4.76 -56.02
C VAL A 58 -49.55 4.86 -55.27
N ILE A 59 -48.41 4.71 -55.95
CA ILE A 59 -47.08 4.89 -55.36
C ILE A 59 -46.92 6.33 -54.87
N LEU A 60 -47.29 7.34 -55.67
CA LEU A 60 -47.21 8.75 -55.29
C LEU A 60 -48.10 9.06 -54.08
N CYS A 61 -49.35 8.56 -54.07
CA CYS A 61 -50.26 8.69 -52.94
C CYS A 61 -49.72 7.99 -51.69
N GLY A 62 -49.15 6.80 -51.84
CA GLY A 62 -48.49 6.07 -50.77
C GLY A 62 -47.29 6.82 -50.20
N LEU A 63 -46.44 7.39 -51.06
CA LEU A 63 -45.28 8.20 -50.66
C LEU A 63 -45.70 9.50 -49.97
N LEU A 64 -46.73 10.20 -50.47
CA LEU A 64 -47.30 11.39 -49.82
C LEU A 64 -47.90 11.05 -48.45
N THR A 65 -48.64 9.96 -48.34
CA THR A 65 -49.26 9.52 -47.08
C THR A 65 -48.18 9.13 -46.07
N LEU A 66 -47.15 8.40 -46.50
CA LEU A 66 -46.02 8.04 -45.65
C LEU A 66 -45.23 9.28 -45.21
N SER A 67 -45.01 10.24 -46.12
CA SER A 67 -44.34 11.52 -45.83
C SER A 67 -45.16 12.34 -44.82
N PHE A 68 -46.47 12.43 -44.99
CA PHE A 68 -47.37 13.12 -44.07
C PHE A 68 -47.41 12.46 -42.69
N ILE A 69 -47.58 11.14 -42.61
CA ILE A 69 -47.61 10.40 -41.34
C ILE A 69 -46.30 10.58 -40.58
N ARG A 70 -45.15 10.51 -41.26
CA ARG A 70 -43.85 10.71 -40.60
C ARG A 70 -43.63 12.17 -40.17
N ASN A 71 -44.02 13.16 -40.97
CA ASN A 71 -43.88 14.59 -40.65
C ASN A 71 -44.79 14.97 -39.47
N ALA A 72 -46.06 14.58 -39.53
CA ALA A 72 -47.05 14.81 -38.47
C ALA A 72 -46.72 14.00 -37.21
N GLY A 73 -46.19 12.78 -37.37
CA GLY A 73 -45.71 11.94 -36.28
C GLY A 73 -44.57 12.59 -35.50
N GLY A 74 -43.60 13.20 -36.21
CA GLY A 74 -42.52 13.97 -35.61
C GLY A 74 -43.03 15.16 -34.78
N MET A 75 -43.94 15.96 -35.34
CA MET A 75 -44.51 17.12 -34.62
C MET A 75 -45.35 16.70 -33.40
N ARG A 76 -46.21 15.68 -33.54
CA ARG A 76 -47.05 15.18 -32.43
C ARG A 76 -46.25 14.51 -31.32
N SER A 77 -45.11 13.91 -31.64
CA SER A 77 -44.24 13.35 -30.61
C SER A 77 -43.57 14.40 -29.76
N VAL A 78 -43.15 15.51 -30.37
CA VAL A 78 -42.61 16.66 -29.64
C VAL A 78 -43.67 17.23 -28.71
N GLU A 79 -44.91 17.37 -29.17
CA GLU A 79 -46.04 17.84 -28.35
C GLU A 79 -46.34 16.93 -27.13
N LYS A 80 -46.08 15.62 -27.24
CA LYS A 80 -46.28 14.66 -26.15
C LYS A 80 -45.08 14.55 -25.21
N GLU A 81 -43.87 14.70 -25.73
CA GLU A 81 -42.61 14.48 -24.99
C GLU A 81 -42.04 15.77 -24.40
N MET A 82 -42.44 16.96 -24.89
CA MET A 82 -42.04 18.23 -24.28
C MET A 82 -42.95 18.60 -23.09
N PRO A 83 -42.38 19.02 -21.95
CA PRO A 83 -43.19 19.55 -20.86
C PRO A 83 -43.91 20.82 -21.32
N VAL A 84 -45.21 20.90 -21.01
CA VAL A 84 -46.10 22.01 -21.41
C VAL A 84 -45.60 23.37 -20.89
N GLU A 85 -44.81 23.38 -19.82
CA GLU A 85 -44.04 24.53 -19.33
C GLU A 85 -42.68 24.07 -18.80
N LEU A 86 -41.58 24.59 -19.37
CA LEU A 86 -40.25 24.45 -18.79
C LEU A 86 -40.19 25.31 -17.51
N SER A 87 -40.05 24.67 -16.36
CA SER A 87 -39.90 25.36 -15.07
C SER A 87 -38.47 25.87 -14.87
N LEU A 88 -38.10 26.92 -15.61
CA LEU A 88 -36.79 27.57 -15.51
C LEU A 88 -36.85 28.73 -14.52
N GLY A 89 -35.95 28.75 -13.55
CA GLY A 89 -35.96 29.72 -12.46
C GLY A 89 -34.57 30.03 -11.91
N THR A 90 -34.50 30.30 -10.61
CA THR A 90 -33.24 30.63 -9.91
C THR A 90 -32.42 29.40 -9.52
N ASP A 91 -33.03 28.22 -9.47
CA ASP A 91 -32.34 26.97 -9.12
C ASP A 91 -31.64 26.41 -10.37
N ILE A 92 -30.30 26.47 -10.35
CA ILE A 92 -29.49 26.02 -11.48
C ILE A 92 -29.49 24.50 -11.66
N PHE A 93 -29.63 23.71 -10.59
CA PHE A 93 -29.64 22.25 -10.70
C PHE A 93 -30.94 21.76 -11.33
N GLN A 94 -32.06 22.42 -11.00
CA GLN A 94 -33.33 22.22 -11.67
C GLN A 94 -33.23 22.63 -13.14
N ASN A 95 -32.68 23.82 -13.43
CA ASN A 95 -32.52 24.30 -14.81
C ASN A 95 -31.69 23.33 -15.68
N ILE A 96 -30.58 22.80 -15.15
CA ILE A 96 -29.75 21.79 -15.85
C ILE A 96 -30.59 20.54 -16.16
N THR A 97 -31.36 20.06 -15.19
CA THR A 97 -32.17 18.83 -15.34
C THR A 97 -33.30 19.02 -16.35
N GLU A 98 -34.01 20.15 -16.33
CA GLU A 98 -35.08 20.43 -17.28
C GLU A 98 -34.55 20.64 -18.70
N LEU A 99 -33.41 21.33 -18.85
CA LEU A 99 -32.78 21.49 -20.15
C LEU A 99 -32.19 20.20 -20.69
N ASP A 100 -31.66 19.31 -19.84
CA ASP A 100 -31.21 17.99 -20.27
C ASP A 100 -32.36 17.16 -20.88
N ARG A 101 -33.53 17.15 -20.23
CA ARG A 101 -34.74 16.52 -20.80
C ARG A 101 -35.15 17.18 -22.11
N PHE A 102 -35.07 18.50 -22.19
CA PHE A 102 -35.39 19.24 -23.42
C PHE A 102 -34.43 18.89 -24.57
N GLY A 103 -33.13 18.81 -24.29
CA GLY A 103 -32.09 18.39 -25.23
C GLY A 103 -32.31 16.95 -25.73
N GLU A 104 -32.68 16.02 -24.84
CA GLU A 104 -33.03 14.65 -25.23
C GLU A 104 -34.24 14.59 -26.18
N ALA A 105 -35.28 15.40 -25.94
CA ALA A 105 -36.44 15.47 -26.83
C ALA A 105 -36.05 15.97 -28.23
N ILE A 106 -35.17 16.97 -28.32
CA ILE A 106 -34.62 17.46 -29.59
C ILE A 106 -33.80 16.36 -30.28
N HIS A 107 -32.95 15.65 -29.54
CA HIS A 107 -32.13 14.57 -30.11
C HIS A 107 -32.97 13.42 -30.68
N ARG A 108 -34.07 13.03 -30.00
CA ARG A 108 -35.01 12.03 -30.53
C ARG A 108 -35.71 12.51 -31.79
N LEU A 109 -36.04 13.80 -31.88
CA LEU A 109 -36.62 14.40 -33.09
C LEU A 109 -35.60 14.37 -34.25
N ASP A 110 -34.34 14.74 -34.01
CA ASP A 110 -33.25 14.67 -35.00
C ASP A 110 -33.06 13.22 -35.50
N GLN A 111 -32.98 12.23 -34.60
CA GLN A 111 -32.87 10.82 -35.00
C GLN A 111 -34.02 10.36 -35.91
N ARG A 112 -35.27 10.77 -35.60
CA ARG A 112 -36.44 10.45 -36.45
C ARG A 112 -36.38 11.17 -37.80
N ASN A 113 -35.89 12.40 -37.83
CA ASN A 113 -35.70 13.17 -39.06
C ASN A 113 -34.57 12.59 -39.94
N ARG A 114 -33.50 12.05 -39.35
CA ARG A 114 -32.39 11.37 -40.04
C ARG A 114 -32.75 9.97 -40.55
N GLY A 115 -33.55 9.21 -39.81
CA GLY A 115 -34.04 7.87 -40.20
C GLY A 115 -35.07 7.85 -41.34
N TRP A 116 -35.08 8.89 -42.17
CA TRP A 116 -36.10 9.15 -43.18
C TRP A 116 -35.65 8.72 -44.58
N LEU A 117 -36.11 7.57 -45.05
CA LEU A 117 -35.73 6.99 -46.35
C LEU A 117 -36.61 7.45 -47.53
N ALA A 118 -37.82 7.94 -47.28
CA ALA A 118 -38.76 8.34 -48.33
C ALA A 118 -38.55 9.80 -48.79
N PRO A 119 -38.84 10.17 -50.05
CA PRO A 119 -38.83 11.58 -50.46
C PRO A 119 -39.81 12.40 -49.61
N ARG A 120 -39.38 13.58 -49.13
CA ARG A 120 -40.21 14.45 -48.26
C ARG A 120 -41.34 15.16 -49.01
N LEU A 121 -41.28 15.25 -50.34
CA LEU A 121 -42.34 15.81 -51.19
C LEU A 121 -42.83 17.20 -50.74
N GLY A 122 -41.92 18.05 -50.25
CA GLY A 122 -42.22 19.41 -49.77
C GLY A 122 -42.66 19.53 -48.30
N LEU A 123 -42.86 18.40 -47.59
CA LEU A 123 -43.22 18.38 -46.17
C LEU A 123 -41.96 18.43 -45.29
N GLN A 124 -41.53 19.64 -44.93
CA GLN A 124 -40.29 19.91 -44.17
C GLN A 124 -40.53 20.49 -42.77
N GLN A 125 -41.79 20.53 -42.31
CA GLN A 125 -42.17 21.19 -41.05
C GLN A 125 -41.45 20.60 -39.83
N SER A 126 -41.20 19.28 -39.80
CA SER A 126 -40.44 18.64 -38.73
C SER A 126 -39.00 19.14 -38.61
N LEU A 127 -38.34 19.49 -39.74
CA LEU A 127 -36.97 20.04 -39.75
C LEU A 127 -36.95 21.51 -39.32
N VAL A 128 -37.97 22.27 -39.76
CA VAL A 128 -38.13 23.68 -39.35
C VAL A 128 -38.37 23.74 -37.84
N LEU A 129 -39.21 22.84 -37.31
CA LEU A 129 -39.44 22.71 -35.88
C LEU A 129 -38.16 22.32 -35.14
N GLU A 130 -37.44 21.30 -35.60
CA GLU A 130 -36.17 20.88 -35.01
C GLU A 130 -35.18 22.05 -34.90
N LYS A 131 -34.98 22.81 -35.98
CA LYS A 131 -34.09 23.96 -35.99
C LYS A 131 -34.53 25.05 -35.00
N LYS A 132 -35.83 25.36 -34.93
CA LYS A 132 -36.35 26.33 -33.97
C LYS A 132 -36.17 25.88 -32.52
N LEU A 133 -36.35 24.59 -32.24
CA LEU A 133 -36.13 24.05 -30.89
C LEU A 133 -34.64 24.05 -30.51
N GLN A 134 -33.74 23.80 -31.46
CA GLN A 134 -32.30 23.96 -31.27
C GLN A 134 -31.94 25.42 -30.93
N GLU A 135 -32.45 26.38 -31.70
CA GLU A 135 -32.26 27.83 -31.43
C GLU A 135 -32.79 28.21 -30.04
N GLN A 136 -34.00 27.74 -29.68
CA GLN A 136 -34.59 27.98 -28.37
C GLN A 136 -33.79 27.32 -27.22
N PHE A 137 -33.28 26.10 -27.42
CA PHE A 137 -32.42 25.44 -26.44
C PHE A 137 -31.17 26.25 -26.15
N VAL A 138 -30.51 26.75 -27.20
CA VAL A 138 -29.30 27.59 -27.09
C VAL A 138 -29.59 28.85 -26.26
N GLU A 139 -30.66 29.58 -26.57
CA GLU A 139 -31.05 30.79 -25.81
C GLU A 139 -31.34 30.50 -24.33
N LEU A 140 -32.12 29.44 -24.06
CA LEU A 140 -32.48 29.07 -22.69
C LEU A 140 -31.26 28.57 -21.89
N TYR A 141 -30.41 27.76 -22.50
CA TYR A 141 -29.18 27.28 -21.87
C TYR A 141 -28.22 28.43 -21.54
N GLN A 142 -28.02 29.35 -22.48
CA GLN A 142 -27.19 30.54 -22.25
C GLN A 142 -27.70 31.35 -21.05
N LYS A 143 -29.01 31.64 -21.02
CA LYS A 143 -29.62 32.51 -20.01
C LYS A 143 -29.69 31.89 -18.62
N TYR A 144 -30.09 30.61 -18.51
CA TYR A 144 -30.44 29.99 -17.23
C TYR A 144 -29.36 29.06 -16.66
N VAL A 145 -28.38 28.65 -17.47
CA VAL A 145 -27.29 27.76 -17.03
C VAL A 145 -25.93 28.39 -17.28
N LEU A 146 -25.55 28.64 -18.55
CA LEU A 146 -24.18 29.03 -18.91
C LEU A 146 -23.72 30.31 -18.20
N TRP A 147 -24.42 31.44 -18.41
CA TRP A 147 -23.98 32.73 -17.85
C TRP A 147 -24.11 32.81 -16.33
N PRO A 148 -25.19 32.33 -15.69
CA PRO A 148 -25.26 32.26 -14.23
C PRO A 148 -24.15 31.41 -13.60
N LEU A 149 -23.85 30.25 -14.20
CA LEU A 149 -22.76 29.39 -13.78
C LEU A 149 -21.42 30.12 -13.93
N GLN A 150 -21.21 30.76 -15.07
CA GLN A 150 -19.97 31.45 -15.42
C GLN A 150 -19.70 32.66 -14.53
N ASP A 151 -20.73 33.46 -14.21
CA ASP A 151 -20.62 34.59 -13.28
C ASP A 151 -20.27 34.11 -11.87
N GLN A 152 -20.95 33.07 -11.39
CA GLN A 152 -20.66 32.49 -10.08
C GLN A 152 -19.25 31.88 -10.02
N LEU A 153 -18.83 31.15 -11.04
CA LEU A 153 -17.48 30.59 -11.17
C LEU A 153 -16.42 31.71 -11.16
N GLY A 154 -16.68 32.79 -11.89
CA GLY A 154 -15.84 33.98 -11.93
C GLY A 154 -15.66 34.66 -10.57
N ARG A 155 -16.69 34.66 -9.70
CA ARG A 155 -16.58 35.19 -8.33
C ARG A 155 -15.77 34.27 -7.42
N GLN A 156 -15.95 32.96 -7.54
CA GLN A 156 -15.28 31.99 -6.67
C GLN A 156 -13.80 31.83 -7.02
N VAL A 157 -13.42 31.92 -8.30
CA VAL A 157 -12.00 31.85 -8.68
C VAL A 157 -11.19 33.03 -8.13
N LEU A 158 -11.81 34.20 -7.96
CA LEU A 158 -11.15 35.38 -7.39
C LEU A 158 -10.79 35.23 -5.90
N THR A 159 -11.37 34.25 -5.20
CA THR A 159 -11.00 33.95 -3.81
C THR A 159 -9.81 33.01 -3.71
N VAL A 160 -9.28 32.51 -4.83
CA VAL A 160 -8.10 31.66 -4.87
C VAL A 160 -6.85 32.52 -4.75
N ASP A 161 -6.04 32.22 -3.74
CA ASP A 161 -4.81 32.94 -3.42
C ASP A 161 -3.69 31.98 -2.98
N ALA A 162 -2.56 32.53 -2.54
CA ALA A 162 -1.41 31.75 -2.08
C ALA A 162 -1.69 30.86 -0.84
N THR A 163 -2.76 31.12 -0.09
CA THR A 163 -3.16 30.32 1.08
C THR A 163 -4.07 29.15 0.70
N THR A 164 -4.58 29.15 -0.54
CA THR A 164 -5.45 28.09 -1.04
C THR A 164 -4.68 26.77 -1.14
N PRO A 165 -5.24 25.63 -0.65
CA PRO A 165 -4.56 24.33 -0.73
C PRO A 165 -4.21 23.96 -2.18
N ARG A 166 -2.96 23.51 -2.40
CA ARG A 166 -2.46 23.15 -3.73
C ARG A 166 -3.36 22.19 -4.53
N PRO A 167 -3.98 21.14 -3.93
CA PRO A 167 -4.90 20.27 -4.67
C PRO A 167 -6.14 21.00 -5.21
N MET A 168 -6.60 22.05 -4.51
CA MET A 168 -7.71 22.88 -4.94
C MET A 168 -7.30 23.78 -6.10
N THR A 169 -6.12 24.40 -6.02
CA THR A 169 -5.54 25.20 -7.11
C THR A 169 -5.32 24.37 -8.37
N ALA A 170 -4.80 23.15 -8.22
CA ALA A 170 -4.66 22.18 -9.30
C ALA A 170 -6.01 21.85 -9.96
N ALA A 171 -7.09 21.74 -9.18
CA ALA A 171 -8.43 21.47 -9.70
C ALA A 171 -9.00 22.64 -10.52
N TRP A 172 -8.80 23.87 -10.06
CA TRP A 172 -9.17 25.07 -10.80
C TRP A 172 -8.44 25.20 -12.13
N ILE A 173 -7.12 25.01 -12.14
CA ILE A 173 -6.30 25.14 -13.34
C ILE A 173 -6.60 24.02 -14.34
N ASP A 174 -6.79 22.78 -13.88
CA ASP A 174 -7.22 21.67 -14.75
C ASP A 174 -8.62 21.94 -15.32
N LEU A 175 -9.58 22.39 -14.51
CA LEU A 175 -10.91 22.74 -14.99
C LEU A 175 -10.86 23.76 -16.15
N PHE A 176 -10.19 24.90 -15.96
CA PHE A 176 -10.13 25.93 -16.99
C PHE A 176 -9.34 25.48 -18.23
N THR A 177 -8.23 24.76 -18.06
CA THR A 177 -7.45 24.24 -19.18
C THR A 177 -8.27 23.26 -20.02
N ARG A 178 -8.98 22.31 -19.39
CA ARG A 178 -9.82 21.33 -20.10
C ARG A 178 -11.01 22.00 -20.79
N ARG A 179 -11.65 22.99 -20.14
CA ARG A 179 -12.74 23.77 -20.75
C ARG A 179 -12.25 24.57 -21.96
N LEU A 180 -11.09 25.21 -21.87
CA LEU A 180 -10.51 25.95 -22.99
C LEU A 180 -10.16 25.04 -24.17
N TYR A 181 -9.63 23.85 -23.89
CA TYR A 181 -9.37 22.85 -24.92
C TYR A 181 -10.67 22.46 -25.64
N LEU A 182 -11.72 22.13 -24.87
CA LEU A 182 -13.05 21.80 -25.41
C LEU A 182 -13.66 22.95 -26.24
N LEU A 183 -13.51 24.19 -25.80
CA LEU A 183 -13.99 25.38 -26.51
C LEU A 183 -13.21 25.65 -27.80
N ASN A 184 -11.88 25.45 -27.80
CA ASN A 184 -11.06 25.64 -28.99
C ASN A 184 -11.45 24.63 -30.08
N GLU A 185 -11.59 23.35 -29.72
CA GLU A 185 -12.01 22.29 -30.65
C GLU A 185 -13.42 22.55 -31.21
N CYS A 186 -14.34 23.03 -30.37
CA CYS A 186 -15.66 23.48 -30.82
C CYS A 186 -15.57 24.68 -31.80
N LEU A 187 -14.71 25.66 -31.52
CA LEU A 187 -14.49 26.82 -32.40
C LEU A 187 -13.84 26.42 -33.74
N ASP A 188 -13.04 25.37 -33.75
CA ASP A 188 -12.40 24.78 -34.94
C ASP A 188 -13.37 23.90 -35.76
N GLY A 189 -14.55 23.60 -35.20
CA GLY A 189 -15.65 22.95 -35.91
C GLY A 189 -15.80 21.46 -35.62
N ALA A 190 -15.24 20.96 -34.52
CA ALA A 190 -15.37 19.57 -34.09
C ALA A 190 -16.85 19.19 -33.88
N ASP A 191 -17.21 17.96 -34.26
CA ASP A 191 -18.55 17.43 -34.04
C ASP A 191 -18.76 16.88 -32.62
N ILE A 192 -20.00 16.50 -32.29
CA ILE A 192 -20.35 16.05 -30.93
C ILE A 192 -19.64 14.74 -30.51
N GLU A 193 -19.29 13.87 -31.46
CA GLU A 193 -18.61 12.61 -31.15
C GLU A 193 -17.11 12.84 -30.97
N GLU A 194 -16.52 13.73 -31.76
CA GLU A 194 -15.15 14.23 -31.58
C GLU A 194 -15.00 14.90 -30.21
N LEU A 195 -15.94 15.75 -29.81
CA LEU A 195 -15.91 16.43 -28.51
C LEU A 195 -16.04 15.47 -27.31
N LYS A 196 -16.77 14.34 -27.48
CA LYS A 196 -16.88 13.30 -26.44
C LYS A 196 -15.60 12.48 -26.27
N ALA A 197 -14.79 12.37 -27.33
CA ALA A 197 -13.54 11.61 -27.32
C ALA A 197 -12.41 12.35 -26.59
N ILE A 198 -12.55 13.66 -26.39
CA ILE A 198 -11.59 14.51 -25.66
C ILE A 198 -11.69 14.25 -24.15
N LYS A 199 -10.59 14.46 -23.43
CA LYS A 199 -10.59 14.49 -21.97
C LYS A 199 -11.45 15.64 -21.44
N LEU A 200 -12.66 15.31 -21.01
CA LEU A 200 -13.65 16.27 -20.53
C LEU A 200 -13.24 16.94 -19.21
N PRO A 201 -13.71 18.18 -18.96
CA PRO A 201 -13.53 18.85 -17.67
C PRO A 201 -14.16 18.09 -16.49
N ASP A 202 -13.64 18.32 -15.28
CA ASP A 202 -14.25 17.80 -14.05
C ASP A 202 -15.52 18.58 -13.70
N TYR A 203 -16.65 18.20 -14.29
CA TYR A 203 -17.94 18.86 -14.10
C TYR A 203 -18.48 18.76 -12.66
N ALA A 204 -18.08 17.71 -11.92
CA ALA A 204 -18.41 17.58 -10.50
C ALA A 204 -17.67 18.66 -9.69
N PHE A 205 -16.39 18.85 -9.97
CA PHE A 205 -15.63 19.96 -9.39
C PHE A 205 -16.18 21.32 -9.84
N LEU A 206 -16.57 21.49 -11.11
CA LEU A 206 -17.16 22.73 -11.63
C LEU A 206 -18.35 23.19 -10.78
N LEU A 207 -19.36 22.32 -10.60
CA LEU A 207 -20.56 22.67 -9.82
C LEU A 207 -20.24 22.89 -8.34
N LYS A 208 -19.37 22.07 -7.77
CA LYS A 208 -18.91 22.23 -6.38
C LYS A 208 -18.15 23.54 -6.19
N ALA A 209 -17.30 23.93 -7.13
CA ALA A 209 -16.53 25.15 -7.08
C ALA A 209 -17.42 26.39 -7.20
N ALA A 210 -18.44 26.35 -8.05
CA ALA A 210 -19.38 27.46 -8.21
C ALA A 210 -20.35 27.60 -7.01
N PHE A 211 -20.91 26.50 -6.49
CA PHE A 211 -22.03 26.54 -5.53
C PHE A 211 -21.76 25.90 -4.17
N GLY A 212 -20.65 25.18 -3.98
CA GLY A 212 -20.35 24.46 -2.75
C GLY A 212 -20.20 25.34 -1.51
N ALA A 213 -19.74 26.58 -1.65
CA ALA A 213 -19.68 27.54 -0.55
C ALA A 213 -21.06 27.91 0.02
N LYS A 214 -22.14 27.66 -0.73
CA LYS A 214 -23.53 27.82 -0.29
C LYS A 214 -24.10 26.54 0.34
N GLY A 215 -23.27 25.52 0.58
CA GLY A 215 -23.70 24.21 1.10
C GLY A 215 -24.46 23.35 0.09
N LEU A 216 -24.46 23.74 -1.19
CA LEU A 216 -25.13 23.04 -2.27
C LEU A 216 -24.18 22.00 -2.88
N GLU A 217 -24.46 20.72 -2.70
CA GLU A 217 -23.80 19.64 -3.42
C GLU A 217 -24.72 19.11 -4.53
N ALA A 218 -24.20 19.07 -5.76
CA ALA A 218 -24.94 18.57 -6.90
C ALA A 218 -25.00 17.02 -6.85
N PRO A 219 -26.19 16.42 -7.00
CA PRO A 219 -26.31 14.97 -7.18
C PRO A 219 -25.51 14.49 -8.41
N PRO A 220 -25.00 13.25 -8.42
CA PRO A 220 -24.24 12.70 -9.56
C PRO A 220 -25.00 12.72 -10.90
N GLU A 221 -26.33 12.69 -10.86
CA GLU A 221 -27.20 12.82 -12.03
C GLU A 221 -27.13 14.21 -12.66
N VAL A 222 -27.08 15.27 -11.84
CA VAL A 222 -26.95 16.66 -12.31
C VAL A 222 -25.60 16.89 -12.96
N ASN A 223 -24.51 16.27 -12.46
CA ASN A 223 -23.20 16.33 -13.10
C ASN A 223 -23.24 15.75 -14.52
N ARG A 224 -23.89 14.58 -14.69
CA ARG A 224 -24.04 13.94 -16.01
C ARG A 224 -24.95 14.73 -16.95
N ALA A 225 -26.03 15.30 -16.42
CA ALA A 225 -26.92 16.19 -17.17
C ALA A 225 -26.17 17.44 -17.65
N LEU A 226 -25.34 18.06 -16.80
CA LEU A 226 -24.53 19.21 -17.19
C LEU A 226 -23.62 18.89 -18.38
N VAL A 227 -22.88 17.77 -18.32
CA VAL A 227 -22.01 17.32 -19.42
C VAL A 227 -22.79 17.23 -20.73
N ARG A 228 -23.96 16.56 -20.71
CA ARG A 228 -24.80 16.41 -21.91
C ARG A 228 -25.32 17.75 -22.41
N THR A 229 -25.82 18.61 -21.53
CA THR A 229 -26.36 19.91 -21.92
C THR A 229 -25.30 20.85 -22.47
N GLU A 230 -24.08 20.84 -21.93
CA GLU A 230 -22.97 21.67 -22.45
C GLU A 230 -22.50 21.18 -23.83
N LEU A 231 -22.34 19.87 -24.02
CA LEU A 231 -22.04 19.30 -25.34
C LEU A 231 -23.16 19.53 -26.36
N THR A 232 -24.42 19.44 -25.93
CA THR A 232 -25.59 19.73 -26.78
C THR A 232 -25.61 21.20 -27.18
N TYR A 233 -25.31 22.10 -26.25
CA TYR A 233 -25.15 23.52 -26.52
C TYR A 233 -24.07 23.77 -27.57
N PHE A 234 -22.87 23.19 -27.41
CA PHE A 234 -21.80 23.32 -28.41
C PHE A 234 -22.17 22.76 -29.79
N ALA A 235 -22.94 21.67 -29.85
CA ALA A 235 -23.38 21.11 -31.12
C ALA A 235 -24.46 21.95 -31.83
N PHE A 236 -25.30 22.68 -31.07
CA PHE A 236 -26.39 23.48 -31.62
C PHE A 236 -26.01 24.94 -31.87
N GLU A 237 -24.99 25.45 -31.17
CA GLU A 237 -24.53 26.83 -31.30
C GLU A 237 -23.92 27.06 -32.69
N ARG A 238 -24.51 27.99 -33.44
CA ARG A 238 -24.08 28.35 -34.80
C ARG A 238 -23.31 29.66 -34.82
N GLU A 239 -23.51 30.50 -33.81
CA GLU A 239 -22.81 31.77 -33.69
C GLU A 239 -21.52 31.57 -32.91
N LYS A 240 -20.38 31.88 -33.53
CA LYS A 240 -19.08 31.78 -32.83
C LYS A 240 -18.90 32.85 -31.75
N ARG A 241 -19.70 33.93 -31.74
CA ARG A 241 -19.49 35.09 -30.85
C ARG A 241 -19.61 34.74 -29.35
N PRO A 242 -20.68 34.07 -28.85
CA PRO A 242 -20.78 33.69 -27.45
C PRO A 242 -19.65 32.76 -27.01
N LEU A 243 -19.25 31.82 -27.88
CA LEU A 243 -18.14 30.89 -27.62
C LEU A 243 -16.78 31.61 -27.54
N VAL A 244 -16.53 32.58 -28.43
CA VAL A 244 -15.31 33.42 -28.38
C VAL A 244 -15.28 34.24 -27.10
N LYS A 245 -16.41 34.84 -26.69
CA LYS A 245 -16.49 35.57 -25.42
C LYS A 245 -16.19 34.66 -24.23
N LEU A 246 -16.80 33.48 -24.20
CA LEU A 246 -16.57 32.49 -23.14
C LEU A 246 -15.11 32.05 -23.08
N SER A 247 -14.49 31.76 -24.24
CA SER A 247 -13.06 31.42 -24.34
C SER A 247 -12.17 32.55 -23.79
N GLN A 248 -12.44 33.81 -24.14
CA GLN A 248 -11.68 34.95 -23.62
C GLN A 248 -11.79 35.11 -22.10
N GLU A 249 -12.98 34.92 -21.52
CA GLU A 249 -13.18 34.97 -20.07
C GLU A 249 -12.43 33.85 -19.35
N GLU A 250 -12.47 32.62 -19.86
CA GLU A 250 -11.75 31.48 -19.27
C GLU A 250 -10.23 31.63 -19.42
N LYS A 251 -9.74 32.12 -20.56
CA LYS A 251 -8.31 32.46 -20.75
C LYS A 251 -7.88 33.52 -19.72
N GLY A 252 -8.69 34.55 -19.52
CA GLY A 252 -8.43 35.60 -18.53
C GLY A 252 -8.33 35.08 -17.10
N ARG A 253 -9.21 34.17 -16.70
CA ARG A 253 -9.20 33.55 -15.35
C ARG A 253 -8.01 32.62 -15.15
N LEU A 254 -7.72 31.77 -16.14
CA LEU A 254 -6.58 30.88 -16.09
C LEU A 254 -5.27 31.68 -15.99
N LYS A 255 -5.13 32.73 -16.81
CA LYS A 255 -4.00 33.65 -16.74
C LYS A 255 -3.92 34.36 -15.39
N GLY A 256 -5.04 34.84 -14.86
CA GLY A 256 -5.11 35.46 -13.54
C GLY A 256 -4.62 34.53 -12.42
N LEU A 257 -5.06 33.27 -12.42
CA LEU A 257 -4.63 32.25 -11.46
C LEU A 257 -3.11 31.99 -11.53
N LEU A 258 -2.58 31.76 -12.73
CA LEU A 258 -1.16 31.46 -12.93
C LEU A 258 -0.24 32.64 -12.58
N MET A 259 -0.74 33.87 -12.71
CA MET A 259 0.00 35.10 -12.40
C MET A 259 -0.23 35.58 -10.96
N THR A 260 -1.06 34.90 -10.17
CA THR A 260 -1.30 35.26 -8.78
C THR A 260 -0.05 35.01 -7.95
N GLN A 261 0.42 36.04 -7.26
CA GLN A 261 1.64 35.97 -6.45
C GLN A 261 1.51 34.88 -5.38
N GLY A 262 2.50 33.98 -5.33
CA GLY A 262 2.57 32.89 -4.34
C GLY A 262 1.93 31.57 -4.77
N ILE A 263 1.15 31.51 -5.86
CA ILE A 263 0.63 30.25 -6.39
C ILE A 263 1.72 29.45 -7.11
N GLY A 264 2.46 30.09 -8.02
CA GLY A 264 3.52 29.45 -8.81
C GLY A 264 3.06 28.18 -9.52
N LEU A 265 3.96 27.21 -9.71
CA LEU A 265 3.67 25.92 -10.34
C LEU A 265 3.78 24.71 -9.38
N LEU A 266 3.96 24.94 -8.08
CA LEU A 266 4.17 23.87 -7.09
C LEU A 266 2.92 23.02 -6.81
N TRP A 267 1.78 23.34 -7.43
CA TRP A 267 0.55 22.54 -7.41
C TRP A 267 0.55 21.42 -8.48
N LEU A 268 1.48 21.43 -9.44
CA LEU A 268 1.58 20.41 -10.50
C LEU A 268 1.77 18.97 -9.98
N PRO A 269 2.57 18.71 -8.92
CA PRO A 269 2.65 17.38 -8.32
C PRO A 269 1.29 16.92 -7.76
N ASP A 270 0.52 17.81 -7.13
CA ASP A 270 -0.82 17.49 -6.63
C ASP A 270 -1.78 17.19 -7.79
N TRP A 271 -1.70 17.93 -8.90
CA TRP A 271 -2.43 17.63 -10.12
C TRP A 271 -2.10 16.24 -10.65
N ALA A 272 -0.81 15.89 -10.77
CA ALA A 272 -0.38 14.59 -11.27
C ALA A 272 -0.81 13.44 -10.34
N ASN A 273 -0.79 13.66 -9.03
CA ASN A 273 -1.24 12.68 -8.05
C ASN A 273 -2.74 12.36 -8.12
N ARG A 274 -3.57 13.27 -8.67
CA ARG A 274 -5.00 13.05 -8.94
C ARG A 274 -5.29 12.20 -10.17
N GLN A 275 -4.31 11.98 -11.05
CA GLN A 275 -4.49 11.21 -12.29
C GLN A 275 -4.43 9.69 -12.02
N VAL A 276 -5.40 9.17 -11.25
CA VAL A 276 -5.39 7.78 -10.74
C VAL A 276 -5.54 6.74 -11.86
N GLU A 277 -6.21 7.10 -12.95
CA GLU A 277 -6.48 6.20 -14.09
C GLU A 277 -5.26 6.06 -15.02
N SER A 278 -4.51 7.14 -15.23
CA SER A 278 -3.40 7.17 -16.20
C SER A 278 -2.02 7.03 -15.57
N LEU A 279 -1.87 7.32 -14.27
CA LEU A 279 -0.58 7.28 -13.58
C LEU A 279 -0.61 6.31 -12.38
N GLN A 280 0.50 5.60 -12.21
CA GLN A 280 0.69 4.63 -11.13
C GLN A 280 1.79 5.09 -10.16
N PRO A 281 1.59 4.93 -8.83
CA PRO A 281 2.65 5.13 -7.85
C PRO A 281 3.67 3.97 -7.89
N VAL A 282 4.84 4.16 -7.28
CA VAL A 282 5.76 3.04 -7.00
C VAL A 282 5.49 2.54 -5.59
N THR A 283 4.99 1.31 -5.48
CA THR A 283 4.66 0.63 -4.22
C THR A 283 5.75 -0.37 -3.83
N TYR A 284 5.77 -0.81 -2.57
CA TYR A 284 6.71 -1.86 -2.15
C TYR A 284 6.36 -3.21 -2.78
N SER A 285 5.07 -3.50 -2.94
CA SER A 285 4.52 -4.72 -3.54
C SER A 285 4.94 -4.90 -4.99
N LEU A 286 5.30 -3.82 -5.69
CA LEU A 286 5.85 -3.88 -7.04
C LEU A 286 7.12 -4.73 -7.08
N TYR A 287 7.97 -4.62 -6.05
CA TYR A 287 9.24 -5.34 -5.96
C TYR A 287 9.16 -6.55 -5.03
N TRP A 288 8.52 -6.38 -3.88
CA TRP A 288 8.46 -7.40 -2.83
C TRP A 288 7.34 -8.42 -3.06
N GLY A 289 6.31 -8.11 -3.85
CA GLY A 289 5.07 -8.89 -3.88
C GLY A 289 4.32 -8.82 -2.55
N GLY A 290 3.66 -9.91 -2.15
CA GLY A 290 2.94 -10.01 -0.88
C GLY A 290 1.55 -9.37 -0.91
N ASP A 291 0.97 -9.12 0.27
CA ASP A 291 -0.37 -8.54 0.39
C ASP A 291 -0.35 -7.00 0.21
N PRO A 292 -0.94 -6.45 -0.87
CA PRO A 292 -0.96 -4.99 -1.10
C PRO A 292 -1.72 -4.22 -0.01
N LYS A 293 -2.58 -4.89 0.77
CA LYS A 293 -3.29 -4.24 1.90
C LYS A 293 -2.34 -3.85 3.03
N LEU A 294 -1.15 -4.42 3.08
CA LEU A 294 -0.13 -4.16 4.09
C LEU A 294 0.89 -3.07 3.68
N GLU A 295 0.75 -2.46 2.50
CA GLU A 295 1.63 -1.39 2.01
C GLU A 295 1.85 -0.27 3.04
N ASN A 296 0.76 0.19 3.65
CA ASN A 296 0.80 1.29 4.62
C ASN A 296 1.57 0.94 5.91
N ALA A 297 1.83 -0.34 6.20
CA ALA A 297 2.61 -0.80 7.34
C ALA A 297 4.13 -0.82 7.07
N VAL A 298 4.55 -0.62 5.82
CA VAL A 298 5.95 -0.59 5.39
C VAL A 298 6.51 0.83 5.49
N GLY A 299 5.92 1.79 4.77
CA GLY A 299 6.41 3.16 4.70
C GLY A 299 5.70 4.01 3.63
N PRO A 300 6.20 5.23 3.35
CA PRO A 300 5.66 6.09 2.31
C PRO A 300 6.05 5.58 0.91
N LEU A 301 5.05 5.32 0.07
CA LEU A 301 5.21 5.02 -1.36
C LEU A 301 5.74 6.24 -2.15
N VAL A 302 6.23 6.01 -3.37
CA VAL A 302 6.56 7.11 -4.30
C VAL A 302 5.26 7.55 -4.99
N PRO A 303 4.78 8.79 -4.77
CA PRO A 303 3.58 9.28 -5.41
C PRO A 303 3.73 9.34 -6.93
N ARG A 304 2.59 9.27 -7.64
CA ARG A 304 2.50 9.28 -9.12
C ARG A 304 3.29 10.41 -9.75
N ALA A 305 3.25 11.60 -9.15
CA ALA A 305 3.99 12.76 -9.61
C ALA A 305 5.47 12.45 -9.76
N TYR A 306 6.10 11.85 -8.74
CA TYR A 306 7.54 11.62 -8.65
C TYR A 306 7.98 10.32 -9.33
N THR A 307 7.42 10.07 -10.51
CA THR A 307 7.79 8.97 -11.43
C THR A 307 8.18 9.55 -12.80
N PRO A 308 8.90 8.81 -13.66
CA PRO A 308 9.15 9.24 -15.05
C PRO A 308 7.88 9.58 -15.82
N GLU A 309 6.82 8.79 -15.63
CA GLU A 309 5.52 8.95 -16.27
C GLU A 309 4.79 10.20 -15.72
N GLY A 310 4.90 10.44 -14.41
CA GLY A 310 4.40 11.65 -13.76
C GLY A 310 5.13 12.91 -14.21
N TRP A 311 6.46 12.87 -14.30
CA TRP A 311 7.27 13.94 -14.85
C TRP A 311 6.85 14.31 -16.28
N ALA A 312 6.71 13.30 -17.16
CA ALA A 312 6.28 13.52 -18.53
C ALA A 312 4.87 14.13 -18.58
N SER A 313 3.95 13.64 -17.75
CA SER A 313 2.57 14.15 -17.70
C SER A 313 2.49 15.59 -17.19
N ILE A 314 3.28 15.95 -16.17
CA ILE A 314 3.37 17.33 -15.66
C ILE A 314 3.83 18.27 -16.78
N HIS A 315 4.87 17.88 -17.51
CA HIS A 315 5.40 18.68 -18.61
C HIS A 315 4.45 18.81 -19.79
N ASN A 316 3.79 17.72 -20.15
CA ASN A 316 2.75 17.75 -21.17
C ASN A 316 1.61 18.68 -20.76
N PHE A 317 1.22 18.67 -19.48
CA PHE A 317 0.18 19.56 -18.99
C PHE A 317 0.59 21.03 -18.98
N ILE A 318 1.84 21.35 -18.64
CA ILE A 318 2.37 22.72 -18.82
C ILE A 318 2.26 23.15 -20.30
N ASN A 319 2.61 22.26 -21.23
CA ASN A 319 2.50 22.57 -22.67
C ASN A 319 1.03 22.74 -23.11
N GLU A 320 0.10 21.94 -22.57
CA GLU A 320 -1.35 22.11 -22.79
C GLU A 320 -1.82 23.50 -22.33
N ILE A 321 -1.40 23.94 -21.14
CA ILE A 321 -1.70 25.27 -20.60
C ILE A 321 -1.14 26.37 -21.53
N ALA A 322 0.13 26.25 -21.93
CA ALA A 322 0.76 27.22 -22.83
C ALA A 322 0.05 27.31 -24.18
N SER A 323 -0.39 26.16 -24.71
CA SER A 323 -1.14 26.09 -25.98
C SER A 323 -2.50 26.76 -25.91
N VAL A 324 -3.24 26.63 -24.79
CA VAL A 324 -4.57 27.26 -24.68
C VAL A 324 -4.49 28.76 -24.37
N LEU A 325 -3.38 29.24 -23.79
CA LEU A 325 -3.19 30.65 -23.45
C LEU A 325 -2.52 31.50 -24.53
N ASP A 326 -1.94 30.87 -25.56
CA ASP A 326 -1.10 31.53 -26.57
C ASP A 326 0.06 32.34 -25.95
N ASP A 327 0.56 31.93 -24.78
CA ASP A 327 1.55 32.65 -23.95
C ASP A 327 2.59 31.68 -23.36
N SER A 328 3.48 31.17 -24.20
CA SER A 328 4.51 30.21 -23.78
C SER A 328 5.64 30.86 -22.97
N ALA A 329 6.03 32.09 -23.31
CA ALA A 329 7.23 32.74 -22.77
C ALA A 329 7.14 33.02 -21.26
N SER A 330 5.97 33.42 -20.75
CA SER A 330 5.78 33.66 -19.32
C SER A 330 5.80 32.37 -18.48
N LEU A 331 5.30 31.27 -19.05
CA LEU A 331 5.30 29.96 -18.43
C LEU A 331 6.68 29.30 -18.42
N ASP A 332 7.51 29.54 -19.44
CA ASP A 332 8.86 28.98 -19.52
C ASP A 332 9.75 29.43 -18.34
N ILE A 333 9.66 30.70 -17.92
CA ILE A 333 10.40 31.20 -16.76
C ILE A 333 9.93 30.53 -15.46
N GLN A 334 8.60 30.40 -15.28
CA GLN A 334 8.04 29.73 -14.10
C GLN A 334 8.40 28.24 -14.08
N ARG A 335 8.47 27.61 -15.25
CA ARG A 335 8.85 26.21 -15.44
C ARG A 335 10.28 25.94 -15.00
N GLU A 336 11.25 26.79 -15.37
CA GLU A 336 12.63 26.61 -14.92
C GLU A 336 12.76 26.69 -13.38
N ALA A 337 12.06 27.64 -12.76
CA ALA A 337 12.04 27.76 -11.30
C ALA A 337 11.36 26.55 -10.62
N PHE A 338 10.26 26.07 -11.22
CA PHE A 338 9.56 24.86 -10.77
C PHE A 338 10.43 23.62 -10.86
N ASP A 339 11.07 23.37 -12.01
CA ASP A 339 11.90 22.20 -12.26
C ASP A 339 12.98 22.02 -11.19
N LYS A 340 13.60 23.13 -10.77
CA LYS A 340 14.62 23.11 -9.72
C LYS A 340 14.06 22.60 -8.38
N VAL A 341 12.92 23.15 -7.94
CA VAL A 341 12.29 22.75 -6.66
C VAL A 341 11.74 21.33 -6.75
N TYR A 342 11.08 21.01 -7.87
CA TYR A 342 10.52 19.70 -8.12
C TYR A 342 11.57 18.59 -8.07
N ARG A 343 12.74 18.80 -8.69
CA ARG A 343 13.86 17.83 -8.68
C ARG A 343 14.41 17.61 -7.26
N GLN A 344 14.48 18.66 -6.44
CA GLN A 344 14.87 18.52 -5.03
C GLN A 344 13.86 17.68 -4.24
N GLU A 345 12.56 17.94 -4.42
CA GLU A 345 11.51 17.12 -3.81
C GLU A 345 11.55 15.67 -4.31
N TYR A 346 11.83 15.45 -5.60
CA TYR A 346 11.98 14.13 -6.20
C TYR A 346 13.07 13.32 -5.49
N TRP A 347 14.24 13.91 -5.24
CA TRP A 347 15.30 13.25 -4.48
C TRP A 347 14.87 12.89 -3.06
N GLN A 348 14.13 13.78 -2.38
CA GLN A 348 13.67 13.53 -1.01
C GLN A 348 12.64 12.40 -0.96
N VAL A 349 11.68 12.38 -1.88
CA VAL A 349 10.64 11.33 -1.98
C VAL A 349 11.29 9.97 -2.18
N TRP A 350 12.22 9.85 -3.13
CA TRP A 350 12.93 8.60 -3.36
C TRP A 350 13.82 8.21 -2.18
N SER A 351 14.54 9.16 -1.56
CA SER A 351 15.33 8.89 -0.35
C SER A 351 14.49 8.30 0.79
N ASN A 352 13.27 8.82 1.01
CA ASN A 352 12.34 8.31 2.02
C ASN A 352 11.84 6.90 1.70
N TYR A 353 11.50 6.66 0.43
CA TYR A 353 11.07 5.34 -0.05
C TYR A 353 12.18 4.29 0.14
N LEU A 354 13.41 4.61 -0.29
CA LEU A 354 14.58 3.73 -0.17
C LEU A 354 14.94 3.41 1.29
N SER A 355 14.79 4.38 2.20
CA SER A 355 15.06 4.19 3.63
C SER A 355 14.11 3.16 4.28
N SER A 356 12.88 3.05 3.77
CA SER A 356 11.87 2.12 4.28
C SER A 356 11.79 0.82 3.47
N PHE A 357 12.42 0.76 2.29
CA PHE A 357 12.40 -0.38 1.39
C PHE A 357 12.79 -1.72 2.05
N PRO A 358 13.80 -1.79 2.95
CA PRO A 358 14.13 -3.05 3.63
C PRO A 358 13.01 -3.61 4.51
N MET A 359 11.98 -2.82 4.86
CA MET A 359 10.82 -3.28 5.62
C MET A 359 9.77 -3.99 4.75
N GLY A 360 9.98 -4.10 3.43
CA GLY A 360 9.02 -4.72 2.50
C GLY A 360 8.71 -6.20 2.79
N TYR A 361 9.58 -6.91 3.52
CA TYR A 361 9.29 -8.27 3.99
C TYR A 361 8.04 -8.37 4.88
N ARG A 362 7.58 -7.25 5.47
CA ARG A 362 6.34 -7.18 6.27
C ARG A 362 5.07 -7.44 5.46
N LEU A 363 5.14 -7.37 4.13
CA LEU A 363 4.06 -7.76 3.22
C LEU A 363 3.80 -9.27 3.21
N TRP A 364 4.68 -10.06 3.83
CA TRP A 364 4.64 -11.52 3.89
C TRP A 364 4.56 -12.02 5.35
N PRO A 365 3.45 -11.80 6.06
CA PRO A 365 3.40 -12.06 7.51
C PRO A 365 3.53 -13.54 7.89
N ASP A 366 3.24 -14.45 6.96
CA ASP A 366 3.26 -15.88 7.20
C ASP A 366 4.62 -16.51 6.89
N ARG A 367 4.88 -17.65 7.53
CA ARG A 367 6.14 -18.38 7.40
C ARG A 367 6.41 -18.88 5.97
N THR A 368 5.37 -19.27 5.23
CA THR A 368 5.54 -19.78 3.86
C THR A 368 6.05 -18.66 2.96
N GLY A 369 5.45 -17.48 3.06
CA GLY A 369 5.89 -16.25 2.41
C GLY A 369 7.31 -15.84 2.78
N GLN A 370 7.67 -15.85 4.06
CA GLN A 370 9.04 -15.53 4.50
C GLN A 370 10.09 -16.48 3.90
N ARG A 371 9.77 -17.78 3.81
CA ARG A 371 10.66 -18.78 3.21
C ARG A 371 10.81 -18.60 1.70
N GLU A 372 9.72 -18.31 1.01
CA GLU A 372 9.74 -17.98 -0.42
C GLU A 372 10.58 -16.74 -0.70
N LEU A 373 10.39 -15.70 0.10
CA LEU A 373 11.18 -14.47 0.02
C LEU A 373 12.68 -14.74 0.25
N ALA A 374 13.04 -15.59 1.23
CA ALA A 374 14.43 -15.98 1.46
C ALA A 374 15.06 -16.72 0.26
N ALA A 375 14.28 -17.56 -0.44
CA ALA A 375 14.76 -18.23 -1.64
C ALA A 375 15.02 -17.26 -2.81
N ARG A 376 14.23 -16.20 -2.93
CA ARG A 376 14.35 -15.19 -4.02
C ARG A 376 15.50 -14.20 -3.83
N MET A 377 15.96 -13.97 -2.59
CA MET A 377 16.99 -12.96 -2.26
C MET A 377 18.33 -13.12 -2.99
N ALA A 378 18.66 -14.35 -3.39
CA ALA A 378 19.89 -14.71 -4.09
C ALA A 378 19.80 -14.54 -5.62
N GLY A 379 18.58 -14.52 -6.18
CA GLY A 379 18.36 -14.53 -7.62
C GLY A 379 18.12 -13.16 -8.23
N ASP A 380 17.85 -13.13 -9.53
CA ASP A 380 17.38 -11.94 -10.25
C ASP A 380 15.98 -11.49 -9.82
N GLU A 381 15.25 -12.39 -9.16
CA GLU A 381 13.96 -12.14 -8.50
C GLU A 381 14.09 -11.42 -7.16
N SER A 382 15.32 -11.12 -6.72
CA SER A 382 15.56 -10.36 -5.49
C SER A 382 14.94 -8.96 -5.62
N PRO A 383 14.13 -8.50 -4.63
CA PRO A 383 13.50 -7.18 -4.66
C PRO A 383 14.55 -6.07 -4.71
N TYR A 384 15.71 -6.28 -4.08
CA TYR A 384 16.82 -5.32 -4.10
C TYR A 384 17.46 -5.21 -5.49
N ARG A 385 17.72 -6.34 -6.17
CA ARG A 385 18.31 -6.32 -7.52
C ARG A 385 17.36 -5.72 -8.55
N GLN A 386 16.07 -6.05 -8.48
CA GLN A 386 15.06 -5.42 -9.33
C GLN A 386 15.01 -3.91 -9.14
N LEU A 387 15.02 -3.44 -7.89
CA LEU A 387 15.04 -2.02 -7.59
C LEU A 387 16.31 -1.35 -8.14
N PHE A 388 17.50 -1.92 -7.92
CA PHE A 388 18.75 -1.36 -8.43
C PHE A 388 18.77 -1.24 -9.95
N ARG A 389 18.19 -2.20 -10.68
CA ARG A 389 18.05 -2.13 -12.14
C ARG A 389 17.12 -1.00 -12.59
N ASP A 390 16.05 -0.74 -11.86
CA ASP A 390 15.06 0.26 -12.21
C ASP A 390 15.46 1.69 -11.81
N LEU A 391 16.22 1.85 -10.73
CA LEU A 391 16.56 3.17 -10.17
C LEU A 391 17.19 4.14 -11.19
N PRO A 392 18.15 3.76 -12.06
CA PRO A 392 18.71 4.68 -13.05
C PRO A 392 17.65 5.29 -13.98
N VAL A 393 16.63 4.50 -14.35
CA VAL A 393 15.52 4.96 -15.18
C VAL A 393 14.55 5.81 -14.36
N LYS A 394 14.18 5.33 -13.17
CA LYS A 394 13.23 6.00 -12.28
C LYS A 394 13.74 7.33 -11.73
N LEU A 395 15.06 7.53 -11.62
CA LEU A 395 15.67 8.76 -11.10
C LEU A 395 16.04 9.77 -12.19
N LYS A 396 15.91 9.41 -13.47
CA LYS A 396 16.22 10.31 -14.60
C LYS A 396 15.56 11.69 -14.49
N PRO A 397 14.28 11.84 -14.09
CA PRO A 397 13.65 13.15 -13.92
C PRO A 397 14.32 14.04 -12.86
N ALA A 398 14.91 13.45 -11.82
CA ALA A 398 15.54 14.18 -10.73
C ALA A 398 16.86 14.86 -11.16
N LYS A 399 17.49 14.37 -12.23
CA LYS A 399 18.79 14.85 -12.73
C LYS A 399 18.63 16.03 -13.68
N GLY A 400 19.22 17.18 -13.36
CA GLY A 400 19.16 18.36 -14.20
C GLY A 400 20.00 19.53 -13.69
N PRO A 401 20.02 20.65 -14.41
CA PRO A 401 20.79 21.83 -14.00
C PRO A 401 20.29 22.40 -12.67
N GLY A 402 21.21 22.89 -11.85
CA GLY A 402 20.89 23.63 -10.62
C GLY A 402 20.47 22.79 -9.41
N VAL A 403 20.61 21.46 -9.46
CA VAL A 403 20.34 20.54 -8.34
C VAL A 403 21.52 19.59 -8.15
N ASP A 404 22.04 19.55 -6.93
CA ASP A 404 23.13 18.64 -6.57
C ASP A 404 22.60 17.21 -6.42
N GLU A 405 23.27 16.27 -7.07
CA GLU A 405 22.93 14.85 -6.99
C GLU A 405 23.39 14.26 -5.64
N PRO A 406 22.49 13.63 -4.87
CA PRO A 406 22.85 12.99 -3.61
C PRO A 406 23.91 11.90 -3.77
N GLY A 407 24.75 11.70 -2.74
CA GLY A 407 25.80 10.67 -2.73
C GLY A 407 25.27 9.27 -3.06
N TRP A 408 24.13 8.88 -2.46
CA TRP A 408 23.50 7.59 -2.75
C TRP A 408 23.09 7.41 -4.22
N ALA A 409 22.68 8.48 -4.91
CA ALA A 409 22.27 8.40 -6.32
C ALA A 409 23.47 8.26 -7.25
N ARG A 410 24.57 8.96 -6.96
CA ARG A 410 25.86 8.78 -7.64
C ARG A 410 26.39 7.34 -7.49
N LEU A 411 26.21 6.74 -6.32
CA LEU A 411 26.54 5.32 -6.10
C LEU A 411 25.62 4.36 -6.88
N VAL A 412 24.33 4.68 -7.05
CA VAL A 412 23.42 3.90 -7.93
C VAL A 412 23.93 3.89 -9.37
N ASP A 413 24.35 5.04 -9.91
CA ASP A 413 24.93 5.12 -11.26
C ASP A 413 26.23 4.31 -11.37
N ARG A 414 27.11 4.42 -10.37
CA ARG A 414 28.36 3.65 -10.31
C ARG A 414 28.10 2.15 -10.22
N TYR A 415 27.13 1.72 -9.42
CA TYR A 415 26.69 0.33 -9.32
C TYR A 415 26.11 -0.19 -10.64
N SER A 416 25.21 0.58 -11.28
CA SER A 416 24.64 0.22 -12.59
C SER A 416 25.72 0.06 -13.66
N ARG A 417 26.78 0.88 -13.60
CA ARG A 417 27.97 0.71 -14.46
C ARG A 417 28.70 -0.61 -14.18
N LEU A 418 28.92 -0.97 -12.92
CA LEU A 418 29.57 -2.24 -12.53
C LEU A 418 28.75 -3.47 -12.95
N GLU A 419 27.42 -3.34 -13.06
CA GLU A 419 26.54 -4.39 -13.59
C GLU A 419 26.53 -4.51 -15.12
N ASN A 420 27.12 -3.57 -15.86
CA ASN A 420 27.12 -3.59 -17.32
C ASN A 420 27.98 -4.74 -17.88
N PRO A 421 27.42 -5.69 -18.67
CA PRO A 421 28.16 -6.86 -19.15
C PRO A 421 29.42 -6.53 -19.99
N GLU A 422 29.38 -5.48 -20.81
CA GLU A 422 30.54 -5.05 -21.61
C GLU A 422 31.65 -4.52 -20.71
N TYR A 423 31.29 -3.82 -19.63
CA TYR A 423 32.26 -3.29 -18.66
C TYR A 423 32.85 -4.42 -17.79
N GLN A 424 32.03 -5.38 -17.37
CA GLN A 424 32.49 -6.54 -16.61
C GLN A 424 33.54 -7.37 -17.37
N GLN A 425 33.38 -7.53 -18.69
CA GLN A 425 34.39 -8.18 -19.54
C GLN A 425 35.73 -7.44 -19.50
N LEU A 426 35.71 -6.10 -19.49
CA LEU A 426 36.91 -5.27 -19.38
C LEU A 426 37.54 -5.37 -17.98
N LEU A 427 36.74 -5.29 -16.91
CA LEU A 427 37.21 -5.40 -15.52
C LEU A 427 37.84 -6.77 -15.23
N SER A 428 37.33 -7.83 -15.87
CA SER A 428 37.87 -9.19 -15.75
C SER A 428 39.20 -9.39 -16.49
N THR A 429 39.56 -8.51 -17.43
CA THR A 429 40.77 -8.64 -18.24
C THR A 429 41.98 -8.06 -17.51
N LYS A 430 42.94 -8.91 -17.12
CA LYS A 430 44.18 -8.49 -16.45
C LYS A 430 45.29 -8.23 -17.48
N GLY A 431 45.79 -7.00 -17.61
CA GLY A 431 46.97 -6.70 -18.44
C GLY A 431 47.23 -5.21 -18.77
N LYS A 432 48.49 -4.88 -19.05
CA LYS A 432 48.94 -3.51 -19.39
C LYS A 432 48.21 -2.92 -20.62
N GLY A 433 47.85 -3.75 -21.61
CA GLY A 433 47.14 -3.32 -22.83
C GLY A 433 45.67 -2.88 -22.61
N VAL A 434 45.06 -3.20 -21.46
CA VAL A 434 43.74 -2.66 -21.08
C VAL A 434 43.93 -1.28 -20.45
N LEU A 435 44.91 -1.13 -19.55
CA LEU A 435 45.26 0.16 -18.95
C LEU A 435 45.67 1.19 -20.00
N ASP A 436 46.43 0.79 -21.02
CA ASP A 436 46.76 1.67 -22.15
C ASP A 436 45.53 2.10 -22.97
N ARG A 437 44.51 1.23 -23.10
CA ARG A 437 43.24 1.58 -23.76
C ARG A 437 42.41 2.56 -22.93
N VAL A 438 42.36 2.36 -21.60
CA VAL A 438 41.73 3.28 -20.64
C VAL A 438 42.44 4.64 -20.67
N LEU A 439 43.78 4.66 -20.62
CA LEU A 439 44.60 5.87 -20.73
C LEU A 439 44.34 6.64 -22.02
N LYS A 440 44.25 5.93 -23.16
CA LYS A 440 44.07 6.52 -24.49
C LYS A 440 42.61 6.86 -24.82
N GLY A 441 41.64 6.47 -23.98
CA GLY A 441 40.20 6.73 -24.20
C GLY A 441 39.63 6.06 -25.45
N GLY A 442 40.20 4.94 -25.90
CA GLY A 442 39.84 4.29 -27.16
C GLY A 442 38.73 3.25 -27.02
N GLY A 443 37.52 3.54 -27.50
CA GLY A 443 36.42 2.58 -27.67
C GLY A 443 35.02 3.15 -27.35
N LYS A 444 33.96 2.60 -27.97
CA LYS A 444 32.57 3.02 -27.73
C LYS A 444 32.15 2.91 -26.26
N VAL A 445 32.72 1.92 -25.53
CA VAL A 445 32.50 1.69 -24.10
C VAL A 445 33.12 2.78 -23.21
N TYR A 446 34.01 3.63 -23.72
CA TYR A 446 34.62 4.70 -22.92
C TYR A 446 33.93 6.06 -23.11
N GLY A 447 33.12 6.22 -24.15
CA GLY A 447 32.38 7.46 -24.41
C GLY A 447 31.29 7.76 -23.37
N TRP A 448 30.82 6.75 -22.63
CA TRP A 448 29.78 6.87 -21.59
C TRP A 448 30.32 6.91 -20.16
N LEU A 449 31.62 6.67 -19.94
CA LEU A 449 32.34 6.75 -18.66
C LEU A 449 32.53 8.21 -18.15
N GLN A 450 31.59 9.09 -18.50
CA GLN A 450 31.60 10.55 -18.44
C GLN A 450 32.58 11.25 -19.40
N LYS A 451 32.05 12.28 -20.09
CA LYS A 451 32.83 13.34 -20.73
C LYS A 451 33.64 14.08 -19.65
N GLY A 452 34.86 13.65 -19.35
CA GLY A 452 35.75 14.38 -18.43
C GLY A 452 36.89 13.58 -17.82
N LEU A 453 36.76 12.26 -17.69
CA LEU A 453 37.81 11.41 -17.11
C LEU A 453 38.77 10.94 -18.22
N ARG A 454 39.93 11.58 -18.32
CA ARG A 454 41.04 11.17 -19.19
C ARG A 454 42.33 11.07 -18.39
N GLY A 455 43.29 10.26 -18.85
CA GLY A 455 44.60 10.13 -18.21
C GLY A 455 44.56 9.34 -16.89
N GLU A 456 45.44 9.69 -15.96
CA GLU A 456 45.68 8.92 -14.73
C GLU A 456 44.45 8.82 -13.80
N ALA A 457 43.60 9.85 -13.75
CA ALA A 457 42.36 9.82 -12.98
C ALA A 457 41.39 8.74 -13.48
N ALA A 458 41.31 8.51 -14.79
CA ALA A 458 40.49 7.44 -15.37
C ALA A 458 41.05 6.05 -15.02
N VAL A 459 42.38 5.92 -14.95
CA VAL A 459 43.04 4.68 -14.53
C VAL A 459 42.77 4.38 -13.05
N GLN A 460 42.81 5.40 -12.20
CA GLN A 460 42.53 5.25 -10.78
C GLN A 460 41.09 4.76 -10.55
N VAL A 461 40.10 5.42 -11.16
CA VAL A 461 38.69 4.99 -11.10
C VAL A 461 38.51 3.58 -11.66
N PHE A 462 39.18 3.23 -12.75
CA PHE A 462 39.12 1.88 -13.31
C PHE A 462 39.68 0.82 -12.35
N ARG A 463 40.78 1.11 -11.63
CA ARG A 463 41.35 0.18 -10.63
C ARG A 463 40.44 0.01 -9.43
N GLU A 464 39.84 1.09 -8.95
CA GLU A 464 38.83 1.04 -7.89
C GLU A 464 37.62 0.22 -8.32
N ASP A 465 37.10 0.45 -9.53
CA ASP A 465 35.98 -0.29 -10.08
C ASP A 465 36.32 -1.78 -10.29
N GLN A 466 37.57 -2.10 -10.66
CA GLN A 466 38.05 -3.48 -10.76
C GLN A 466 38.06 -4.18 -9.39
N LEU A 467 38.58 -3.50 -8.35
CA LEU A 467 38.57 -4.02 -6.99
C LEU A 467 37.14 -4.16 -6.45
N ALA A 468 36.29 -3.16 -6.70
CA ALA A 468 34.88 -3.20 -6.32
C ALA A 468 34.14 -4.34 -7.02
N PHE A 469 34.39 -4.57 -8.31
CA PHE A 469 33.80 -5.69 -9.04
C PHE A 469 34.19 -7.04 -8.44
N ASP A 470 35.45 -7.24 -8.07
CA ASP A 470 35.90 -8.47 -7.40
C ASP A 470 35.15 -8.67 -6.05
N HIS A 471 34.94 -7.60 -5.26
CA HIS A 471 34.15 -7.69 -4.03
C HIS A 471 32.67 -7.96 -4.29
N LEU A 472 32.08 -7.37 -5.33
CA LEU A 472 30.68 -7.55 -5.71
C LEU A 472 30.39 -9.00 -6.15
N GLN A 473 31.28 -9.61 -6.92
CA GLN A 473 31.13 -11.00 -7.33
C GLN A 473 31.10 -11.95 -6.13
N VAL A 474 32.04 -11.79 -5.19
CA VAL A 474 32.09 -12.64 -3.99
C VAL A 474 30.91 -12.34 -3.05
N TYR A 475 30.47 -11.08 -2.98
CA TYR A 475 29.26 -10.69 -2.26
C TYR A 475 28.02 -11.45 -2.77
N ASP A 476 27.78 -11.44 -4.08
CA ASP A 476 26.65 -12.14 -4.69
C ASP A 476 26.75 -13.66 -4.50
N GLN A 477 27.94 -14.24 -4.69
CA GLN A 477 28.18 -15.66 -4.43
C GLN A 477 27.90 -16.03 -2.97
N SER A 478 28.32 -15.18 -2.02
CA SER A 478 28.11 -15.39 -0.59
C SER A 478 26.62 -15.34 -0.22
N ILE A 479 25.86 -14.43 -0.82
CA ILE A 479 24.40 -14.37 -0.65
C ILE A 479 23.73 -15.64 -1.20
N ASN A 480 24.12 -16.09 -2.39
CA ASN A 480 23.55 -17.29 -3.01
C ASN A 480 23.81 -18.53 -2.16
N GLN A 481 25.05 -18.69 -1.70
CA GLN A 481 25.42 -19.77 -0.81
C GLN A 481 24.69 -19.66 0.54
N PHE A 482 24.55 -18.46 1.10
CA PHE A 482 23.85 -18.26 2.37
C PHE A 482 22.36 -18.60 2.25
N ALA A 483 21.67 -18.06 1.25
CA ALA A 483 20.24 -18.30 1.04
C ALA A 483 19.93 -19.79 0.87
N SER A 484 20.72 -20.54 0.10
CA SER A 484 20.51 -21.97 -0.11
C SER A 484 20.70 -22.83 1.15
N GLN A 485 21.62 -22.45 2.05
CA GLN A 485 21.89 -23.20 3.28
C GLN A 485 20.79 -23.07 4.35
N ILE A 486 20.03 -21.97 4.34
CA ILE A 486 19.09 -21.63 5.42
C ILE A 486 17.63 -22.00 5.14
N LEU A 487 17.31 -22.57 3.96
CA LEU A 487 15.93 -22.92 3.58
C LEU A 487 15.33 -24.08 4.39
N THR A 488 16.12 -24.76 5.22
CA THR A 488 15.66 -25.78 6.17
C THR A 488 16.02 -25.37 7.58
N ARG A 489 15.18 -25.72 8.57
CA ARG A 489 15.39 -25.40 9.99
C ARG A 489 16.74 -25.89 10.52
N LYS A 490 17.14 -27.12 10.15
CA LYS A 490 18.44 -27.69 10.53
C LYS A 490 19.59 -26.93 9.87
N GLY A 491 19.51 -26.68 8.55
CA GLY A 491 20.54 -25.92 7.83
C GLY A 491 20.69 -24.50 8.38
N ALA A 492 19.59 -23.86 8.77
CA ALA A 492 19.61 -22.56 9.44
C ALA A 492 20.31 -22.63 10.80
N LEU A 493 19.97 -23.62 11.64
CA LEU A 493 20.64 -23.82 12.94
C LEU A 493 22.14 -24.06 12.78
N ASP A 494 22.55 -24.95 11.86
CA ASP A 494 23.96 -25.29 11.61
C ASP A 494 24.74 -24.08 11.08
N THR A 495 24.12 -23.27 10.21
CA THR A 495 24.73 -22.06 9.64
C THR A 495 24.84 -20.94 10.67
N ALA A 496 23.78 -20.71 11.47
CA ALA A 496 23.80 -19.75 12.56
C ALA A 496 24.84 -20.14 13.63
N SER A 497 24.94 -21.42 14.00
CA SER A 497 25.90 -21.90 15.00
C SER A 497 27.34 -21.59 14.60
N ARG A 498 27.73 -21.96 13.37
CA ARG A 498 29.07 -21.65 12.82
C ARG A 498 29.37 -20.16 12.82
N ALA A 499 28.40 -19.32 12.42
CA ALA A 499 28.58 -17.87 12.43
C ALA A 499 28.76 -17.29 13.84
N PHE A 500 28.05 -17.80 14.84
CA PHE A 500 28.20 -17.37 16.24
C PHE A 500 29.50 -17.83 16.90
N GLU A 501 30.01 -18.99 16.50
CA GLU A 501 31.31 -19.51 16.94
C GLU A 501 32.46 -18.73 16.32
N GLU A 502 32.37 -18.42 15.03
CA GLU A 502 33.35 -17.61 14.30
C GLU A 502 33.37 -16.15 14.80
N GLY A 503 32.19 -15.56 14.99
CA GLY A 503 32.05 -14.13 15.27
C GLY A 503 32.33 -13.25 14.05
N TYR A 504 32.12 -11.94 14.18
CA TYR A 504 32.36 -10.99 13.09
C TYR A 504 33.52 -10.05 13.44
N GLN A 505 34.49 -9.96 12.53
CA GLN A 505 35.65 -9.07 12.64
C GLN A 505 35.87 -8.35 11.31
N ASP A 506 36.21 -7.06 11.36
CA ASP A 506 36.40 -6.26 10.15
C ASP A 506 37.71 -6.56 9.41
N LEU A 507 38.72 -7.04 10.14
CA LEU A 507 40.10 -7.18 9.65
C LEU A 507 40.38 -8.55 9.01
N SER A 508 39.59 -9.58 9.29
CA SER A 508 39.75 -10.90 8.65
C SER A 508 38.50 -11.25 7.85
N GLU A 509 38.70 -11.84 6.68
CA GLU A 509 37.59 -12.39 5.90
C GLU A 509 36.98 -13.58 6.66
N PRO A 510 35.67 -13.60 6.90
CA PRO A 510 35.01 -14.72 7.56
C PRO A 510 34.70 -15.85 6.56
N GLU A 511 34.68 -17.09 7.03
CA GLU A 511 34.33 -18.29 6.26
C GLU A 511 32.81 -18.50 6.14
N SER A 512 32.04 -18.13 7.17
CA SER A 512 30.58 -18.23 7.12
C SER A 512 30.00 -17.37 5.98
N PRO A 513 29.21 -17.93 5.04
CA PRO A 513 28.69 -17.19 3.88
C PRO A 513 27.88 -15.95 4.26
N GLY A 514 27.09 -16.04 5.33
CA GLY A 514 26.31 -14.90 5.83
C GLY A 514 27.22 -13.75 6.29
N LEU A 515 28.24 -14.05 7.10
CA LEU A 515 29.20 -13.05 7.58
C LEU A 515 30.06 -12.49 6.43
N LYS A 516 30.43 -13.35 5.47
CA LYS A 516 31.22 -12.98 4.28
C LYS A 516 30.47 -11.99 3.41
N ALA A 517 29.15 -12.12 3.26
CA ALA A 517 28.34 -11.14 2.55
C ALA A 517 28.38 -9.75 3.22
N PHE A 518 28.23 -9.65 4.55
CA PHE A 518 28.37 -8.37 5.27
C PHE A 518 29.78 -7.79 5.12
N TRP A 519 30.80 -8.64 5.26
CA TRP A 519 32.19 -8.22 5.14
C TRP A 519 32.51 -7.69 3.73
N ARG A 520 32.07 -8.39 2.68
CA ARG A 520 32.26 -7.95 1.28
C ARG A 520 31.50 -6.68 0.97
N CYS A 521 30.30 -6.49 1.51
CA CYS A 521 29.57 -5.22 1.41
C CYS A 521 30.35 -4.07 2.06
N LYS A 522 30.97 -4.31 3.23
CA LYS A 522 31.83 -3.31 3.87
C LYS A 522 33.09 -2.99 3.06
N LYS A 523 33.70 -3.99 2.41
CA LYS A 523 34.84 -3.74 1.52
C LYS A 523 34.47 -2.98 0.26
N LEU A 524 33.27 -3.21 -0.28
CA LEU A 524 32.72 -2.36 -1.34
C LEU A 524 32.59 -0.91 -0.86
N GLU A 525 32.09 -0.71 0.35
CA GLU A 525 31.98 0.62 0.97
C GLU A 525 33.35 1.29 1.14
N ASP A 526 34.34 0.56 1.66
CA ASP A 526 35.73 1.05 1.81
C ASP A 526 36.35 1.52 0.47
N VAL A 527 35.92 0.95 -0.67
CA VAL A 527 36.46 1.26 -2.01
C VAL A 527 35.65 2.33 -2.75
N LEU A 528 34.31 2.30 -2.63
CA LEU A 528 33.42 3.12 -3.45
C LEU A 528 32.95 4.40 -2.76
N SER A 529 32.96 4.45 -1.42
CA SER A 529 32.44 5.59 -0.66
C SER A 529 33.35 6.81 -0.79
N GLU A 530 32.74 7.98 -0.95
CA GLU A 530 33.44 9.28 -0.87
C GLU A 530 33.41 9.86 0.56
N GLY A 531 32.83 9.13 1.52
CA GLY A 531 32.76 9.51 2.94
C GLY A 531 31.67 10.56 3.19
N GLY A 532 30.42 10.14 3.38
CA GLY A 532 29.33 11.05 3.72
C GLY A 532 28.03 10.38 4.15
N LYS A 533 27.26 11.05 5.03
CA LYS A 533 25.94 10.57 5.48
C LYS A 533 24.91 10.46 4.34
N SER A 534 25.15 11.11 3.21
CA SER A 534 24.28 11.12 2.03
C SER A 534 24.30 9.81 1.23
N GLU A 535 25.13 8.83 1.60
CA GLU A 535 25.23 7.52 0.94
C GLU A 535 24.44 6.42 1.67
N ALA A 536 23.88 6.72 2.85
CA ALA A 536 23.28 5.72 3.74
C ALA A 536 22.15 4.91 3.09
N GLN A 537 21.36 5.51 2.19
CA GLN A 537 20.30 4.83 1.47
C GLN A 537 20.85 3.73 0.55
N PHE A 538 21.94 4.01 -0.17
CA PHE A 538 22.57 3.03 -1.06
C PHE A 538 23.13 1.84 -0.26
N TRP A 539 23.92 2.12 0.78
CA TRP A 539 24.51 1.06 1.60
C TRP A 539 23.45 0.28 2.42
N GLY A 540 22.36 0.94 2.81
CA GLY A 540 21.21 0.29 3.42
C GLY A 540 20.52 -0.72 2.49
N LEU A 541 20.40 -0.40 1.20
CA LEU A 541 19.88 -1.33 0.18
C LEU A 541 20.85 -2.48 -0.08
N MET A 542 22.15 -2.19 -0.22
CA MET A 542 23.18 -3.22 -0.37
C MET A 542 23.13 -4.20 0.82
N GLN A 543 23.12 -3.71 2.06
CA GLN A 543 23.02 -4.60 3.23
C GLN A 543 21.65 -5.24 3.42
N GLY A 544 20.64 -4.87 2.64
CA GLY A 544 19.26 -5.29 2.84
C GLY A 544 19.04 -6.79 2.67
N ALA A 545 19.55 -7.38 1.59
CA ALA A 545 19.46 -8.82 1.35
C ALA A 545 20.15 -9.67 2.42
N PRO A 546 21.45 -9.45 2.77
CA PRO A 546 22.10 -10.24 3.81
C PRO A 546 21.49 -10.01 5.19
N ARG A 547 20.99 -8.81 5.50
CA ARG A 547 20.27 -8.53 6.76
C ARG A 547 18.96 -9.28 6.87
N TYR A 548 18.16 -9.31 5.80
CA TYR A 548 16.95 -10.13 5.78
C TYR A 548 17.24 -11.62 5.90
N LEU A 549 18.23 -12.14 5.15
CA LEU A 549 18.62 -13.55 5.23
C LEU A 549 19.15 -13.91 6.62
N TRP A 550 19.89 -13.02 7.28
CA TRP A 550 20.35 -13.21 8.65
C TRP A 550 19.17 -13.28 9.63
N HIS A 551 18.22 -12.36 9.51
CA HIS A 551 16.99 -12.38 10.30
C HIS A 551 16.22 -13.70 10.14
N PHE A 552 15.98 -14.10 8.89
CA PHE A 552 15.31 -15.36 8.56
C PHE A 552 16.07 -16.59 9.10
N ASN A 553 17.40 -16.60 8.98
CA ASN A 553 18.26 -17.66 9.50
C ASN A 553 18.09 -17.82 11.03
N LEU A 554 18.12 -16.72 11.78
CA LEU A 554 17.94 -16.75 13.23
C LEU A 554 16.53 -17.15 13.65
N ALA A 555 15.53 -16.76 12.88
CA ALA A 555 14.15 -17.19 13.10
C ALA A 555 14.00 -18.71 12.91
N GLU A 556 14.46 -19.26 11.80
CA GLU A 556 14.40 -20.71 11.53
C GLU A 556 15.28 -21.53 12.49
N ALA A 557 16.46 -21.02 12.85
CA ALA A 557 17.31 -21.64 13.87
C ALA A 557 16.62 -21.67 15.25
N GLY A 558 15.93 -20.58 15.63
CA GLY A 558 15.09 -20.55 16.81
C GLY A 558 14.00 -21.63 16.77
N LEU A 559 13.24 -21.72 15.67
CA LEU A 559 12.22 -22.76 15.51
C LEU A 559 12.80 -24.18 15.58
N GLN A 560 14.02 -24.40 15.10
CA GLN A 560 14.70 -25.68 15.28
C GLN A 560 15.02 -25.95 16.75
N LEU A 561 15.54 -24.95 17.48
CA LEU A 561 15.82 -25.06 18.92
C LEU A 561 14.56 -25.34 19.73
N GLN A 562 13.42 -24.74 19.35
CA GLN A 562 12.11 -25.05 19.94
C GLN A 562 11.75 -26.52 19.74
N SER A 563 11.90 -27.05 18.52
CA SER A 563 11.62 -28.47 18.24
C SER A 563 12.53 -29.41 19.04
N VAL A 564 13.82 -29.07 19.19
CA VAL A 564 14.77 -29.85 19.99
C VAL A 564 14.39 -29.80 21.47
N TRP A 565 13.95 -28.64 21.98
CA TRP A 565 13.47 -28.51 23.36
C TRP A 565 12.24 -29.37 23.63
N GLU A 566 11.27 -29.36 22.72
CA GLU A 566 10.07 -30.20 22.81
C GLU A 566 10.42 -31.70 22.84
N GLN A 567 11.33 -32.12 21.97
CA GLN A 567 11.71 -33.54 21.81
C GLN A 567 12.62 -34.05 22.92
N ASP A 568 13.65 -33.27 23.30
CA ASP A 568 14.71 -33.76 24.18
C ASP A 568 14.53 -33.36 25.64
N VAL A 569 13.69 -32.34 25.91
CA VAL A 569 13.50 -31.79 27.25
C VAL A 569 12.06 -31.94 27.73
N LEU A 570 11.06 -31.54 26.93
CA LEU A 570 9.66 -31.63 27.36
C LEU A 570 9.12 -33.07 27.32
N ALA A 571 9.56 -33.90 26.38
CA ALA A 571 9.14 -35.30 26.30
C ALA A 571 9.49 -36.13 27.56
N GLU A 572 10.54 -35.72 28.29
CA GLU A 572 10.96 -36.35 29.56
C GLU A 572 10.06 -35.95 30.74
N ILE A 573 9.16 -34.98 30.56
CA ILE A 573 8.25 -34.47 31.59
C ILE A 573 6.93 -35.23 31.53
N GLN A 574 6.88 -36.43 32.11
CA GLN A 574 5.63 -37.19 32.24
C GLN A 574 4.68 -36.61 33.31
N ASP A 575 5.23 -36.06 34.41
CA ASP A 575 4.47 -35.37 35.47
C ASP A 575 5.36 -34.30 36.15
N PRO A 576 5.11 -32.99 35.92
CA PRO A 576 5.92 -31.91 36.48
C PRO A 576 5.85 -31.79 38.00
N SER A 577 4.97 -32.54 38.68
CA SER A 577 4.85 -32.57 40.14
C SER A 577 5.73 -33.64 40.81
N LYS A 578 6.28 -34.59 40.03
CA LYS A 578 7.16 -35.64 40.52
C LYS A 578 8.59 -35.14 40.70
N LYS A 579 9.19 -35.55 41.81
CA LYS A 579 10.54 -35.15 42.23
C LYS A 579 11.58 -35.65 41.21
N GLU A 580 11.44 -36.89 40.73
CA GLU A 580 12.38 -37.48 39.77
C GLU A 580 12.47 -36.66 38.48
N THR A 581 11.33 -36.14 38.01
CA THR A 581 11.23 -35.31 36.80
C THR A 581 11.93 -33.97 36.97
N ILE A 582 11.76 -33.31 38.12
CA ILE A 582 12.44 -32.02 38.41
C ILE A 582 13.95 -32.24 38.59
N GLU A 583 14.38 -33.34 39.20
CA GLU A 583 15.80 -33.65 39.38
C GLU A 583 16.49 -34.01 38.06
N ALA A 584 15.85 -34.81 37.20
CA ALA A 584 16.35 -35.14 35.86
C ALA A 584 16.50 -33.89 34.97
N LEU A 585 15.68 -32.86 35.21
CA LEU A 585 15.68 -31.63 34.44
C LEU A 585 16.68 -30.58 34.95
N LEU A 586 16.68 -30.30 36.25
CA LEU A 586 17.36 -29.14 36.86
C LEU A 586 18.71 -29.47 37.52
N SER A 587 19.07 -30.75 37.61
CA SER A 587 20.40 -31.12 38.10
C SER A 587 21.49 -30.48 37.23
N PRO A 588 22.73 -30.31 37.73
CA PRO A 588 23.82 -29.76 36.93
C PRO A 588 23.99 -30.46 35.58
N GLU A 589 23.81 -31.79 35.53
CA GLU A 589 23.81 -32.62 34.32
C GLU A 589 22.43 -32.91 33.72
N GLY A 590 21.40 -32.19 34.17
CA GLY A 590 20.03 -32.37 33.72
C GLY A 590 19.80 -31.87 32.30
N LYS A 591 18.72 -32.37 31.67
CA LYS A 591 18.40 -32.13 30.25
C LYS A 591 18.33 -30.64 29.87
N ALA A 592 17.84 -29.77 30.77
CA ALA A 592 17.80 -28.32 30.51
C ALA A 592 19.21 -27.70 30.41
N HIS A 593 20.14 -28.16 31.26
CA HIS A 593 21.53 -27.70 31.22
C HIS A 593 22.33 -28.35 30.09
N GLN A 594 21.99 -29.57 29.67
CA GLN A 594 22.53 -30.21 28.47
C GLN A 594 22.10 -29.46 27.20
N PHE A 595 20.83 -29.05 27.10
CA PHE A 595 20.34 -28.24 25.98
C PHE A 595 21.13 -26.94 25.82
N VAL A 596 21.39 -26.21 26.93
CA VAL A 596 22.18 -24.97 26.89
C VAL A 596 23.66 -25.20 26.58
N ARG A 597 24.23 -26.35 26.98
CA ARG A 597 25.64 -26.70 26.70
C ARG A 597 25.84 -27.34 25.33
N GLY A 598 24.79 -27.90 24.73
CA GLY A 598 24.79 -28.49 23.40
C GLY A 598 24.16 -27.54 22.38
N PRO A 599 22.93 -27.81 21.89
CA PRO A 599 22.35 -27.13 20.73
C PRO A 599 22.23 -25.61 20.87
N ALA A 600 22.02 -25.08 22.08
CA ALA A 600 21.88 -23.63 22.28
C ALA A 600 23.19 -22.91 22.69
N SER A 601 24.30 -23.63 22.83
CA SER A 601 25.59 -23.11 23.31
C SER A 601 26.15 -21.93 22.47
N PRO A 602 26.10 -21.97 21.12
CA PRO A 602 26.58 -20.85 20.31
C PRO A 602 25.85 -19.54 20.63
N PHE A 603 24.55 -19.62 20.95
CA PHE A 603 23.65 -18.47 21.07
C PHE A 603 23.48 -17.94 22.50
N ILE A 604 23.97 -18.64 23.51
CA ILE A 604 23.77 -18.28 24.92
C ILE A 604 25.12 -17.99 25.60
N GLY A 605 25.22 -16.83 26.22
CA GLY A 605 26.34 -16.46 27.09
C GLY A 605 25.99 -16.65 28.57
N ARG A 606 27.00 -16.70 29.44
CA ARG A 606 26.85 -16.77 30.90
C ARG A 606 27.70 -15.71 31.59
N LYS A 607 27.09 -14.88 32.45
CA LYS A 607 27.73 -13.87 33.30
C LYS A 607 27.36 -14.09 34.77
N ALA A 608 28.13 -13.51 35.69
CA ALA A 608 27.89 -13.64 37.15
C ALA A 608 26.51 -13.12 37.58
N ARG A 609 26.01 -12.04 36.95
CA ARG A 609 24.63 -11.55 37.03
C ARG A 609 24.25 -10.97 35.64
N PRO A 610 23.09 -11.30 35.05
CA PRO A 610 21.96 -12.06 35.59
C PRO A 610 22.05 -13.59 35.48
N GLY A 611 23.15 -14.14 34.93
CA GLY A 611 23.28 -15.57 34.61
C GLY A 611 23.40 -15.76 33.09
N TYR A 612 22.59 -16.65 32.54
CA TYR A 612 22.38 -16.86 31.11
C TYR A 612 21.73 -15.64 30.44
N TYR A 613 22.22 -15.31 29.24
CA TYR A 613 21.70 -14.23 28.38
C TYR A 613 21.91 -14.59 26.90
N PRO A 614 21.10 -14.05 25.98
CA PRO A 614 21.29 -14.30 24.54
C PRO A 614 22.50 -13.52 24.01
N LYS A 615 23.38 -14.18 23.25
CA LYS A 615 24.43 -13.52 22.49
C LYS A 615 23.82 -12.75 21.32
N VAL A 616 24.51 -11.69 20.91
CA VAL A 616 24.13 -10.83 19.78
C VAL A 616 25.25 -10.88 18.75
N LEU A 617 24.89 -11.03 17.49
CA LEU A 617 25.79 -10.98 16.34
C LEU A 617 25.10 -10.22 15.21
N LEU A 618 25.80 -9.22 14.64
CA LEU A 618 25.25 -8.31 13.64
C LEU A 618 23.93 -7.65 14.09
N ASP A 619 23.92 -7.14 15.32
CA ASP A 619 22.78 -6.52 16.01
C ASP A 619 21.52 -7.40 16.20
N GLU A 620 21.59 -8.69 15.86
CA GLU A 620 20.50 -9.64 16.02
C GLU A 620 20.86 -10.81 16.93
N LYS A 621 19.83 -11.52 17.39
CA LYS A 621 19.92 -12.67 18.28
C LYS A 621 18.77 -13.62 18.01
N ILE A 622 18.94 -14.90 18.36
CA ILE A 622 17.83 -15.84 18.39
C ILE A 622 16.72 -15.25 19.29
N PRO A 623 15.46 -15.21 18.84
CA PRO A 623 14.35 -14.60 19.57
C PRO A 623 13.84 -15.53 20.69
N PHE A 624 14.72 -15.87 21.63
CA PHE A 624 14.37 -16.62 22.83
C PHE A 624 13.32 -15.89 23.67
N ALA A 625 12.34 -16.64 24.17
CA ALA A 625 11.31 -16.17 25.09
C ALA A 625 11.94 -15.69 26.41
N THR A 626 11.35 -14.66 27.02
CA THR A 626 11.88 -14.10 28.28
C THR A 626 11.75 -15.11 29.42
N GLU A 627 10.70 -15.91 29.37
CA GLU A 627 10.38 -17.00 30.29
C GLU A 627 11.49 -18.05 30.34
N PHE A 628 12.12 -18.35 29.19
CA PHE A 628 13.21 -19.31 29.10
C PHE A 628 14.42 -18.88 29.92
N PHE A 629 14.91 -17.64 29.75
CA PHE A 629 16.03 -17.16 30.55
C PHE A 629 15.66 -17.01 32.03
N ALA A 630 14.42 -16.61 32.33
CA ALA A 630 13.98 -16.53 33.70
C ALA A 630 13.92 -17.90 34.39
N PHE A 631 13.55 -18.96 33.65
CA PHE A 631 13.64 -20.34 34.10
C PHE A 631 15.11 -20.78 34.31
N MET A 632 15.97 -20.61 33.30
CA MET A 632 17.37 -21.06 33.37
C MET A 632 18.20 -20.33 34.44
N ASN A 633 17.95 -19.04 34.67
CA ASN A 633 18.67 -18.27 35.69
C ASN A 633 18.21 -18.59 37.12
N GLN A 634 17.02 -19.14 37.26
CA GLN A 634 16.45 -19.53 38.55
C GLN A 634 16.71 -21.02 38.88
N SER A 635 16.92 -21.87 37.86
CA SER A 635 17.08 -23.33 38.01
C SER A 635 18.12 -23.74 39.04
N GLN A 636 19.29 -23.08 39.08
CA GLN A 636 20.37 -23.43 40.01
C GLN A 636 20.01 -23.09 41.47
N ALA A 637 19.30 -21.99 41.69
CA ALA A 637 18.82 -21.64 43.03
C ALA A 637 17.71 -22.59 43.48
N ASP A 638 16.81 -22.97 42.57
CA ASP A 638 15.73 -23.92 42.84
C ASP A 638 16.28 -25.33 43.13
N TRP A 639 17.30 -25.76 42.37
CA TRP A 639 18.02 -27.02 42.61
C TRP A 639 18.68 -27.05 43.99
N LYS A 640 19.36 -25.97 44.40
CA LYS A 640 19.97 -25.85 45.73
C LYS A 640 18.92 -25.95 46.85
N VAL A 641 17.71 -25.44 46.63
CA VAL A 641 16.59 -25.58 47.57
C VAL A 641 16.06 -27.00 47.64
N LEU A 642 15.94 -27.68 46.50
CA LEU A 642 15.48 -29.07 46.44
C LEU A 642 16.40 -30.07 47.14
N LYS A 643 17.71 -29.90 47.00
CA LYS A 643 18.71 -30.80 47.63
C LYS A 643 19.19 -30.34 49.01
N GLY A 644 18.81 -29.14 49.45
CA GLY A 644 19.31 -28.56 50.70
C GLY A 644 18.68 -29.20 51.93
N VAL A 645 19.52 -29.46 52.94
CA VAL A 645 19.08 -29.67 54.32
C VAL A 645 19.21 -28.34 55.05
N TYR A 646 18.09 -27.82 55.53
CA TYR A 646 18.00 -26.52 56.17
C TYR A 646 17.88 -26.69 57.67
N ARG A 647 18.77 -26.03 58.41
CA ARG A 647 18.68 -25.98 59.88
C ARG A 647 18.04 -24.65 60.26
N VAL A 648 16.84 -24.72 60.82
CA VAL A 648 16.09 -23.56 61.31
C VAL A 648 16.14 -23.57 62.82
N HIS A 649 16.75 -22.54 63.39
CA HIS A 649 16.64 -22.31 64.83
C HIS A 649 15.27 -21.70 65.11
N ILE A 650 14.52 -22.32 66.01
CA ILE A 650 13.19 -21.90 66.43
C ILE A 650 13.25 -21.59 67.92
N GLU A 651 12.95 -20.36 68.29
CA GLU A 651 12.76 -19.92 69.67
C GLU A 651 11.27 -19.65 69.91
N ALA A 652 10.67 -20.42 70.81
CA ALA A 652 9.28 -20.28 71.22
C ALA A 652 9.19 -19.32 72.42
N LEU A 653 8.33 -18.32 72.31
CA LEU A 653 8.02 -17.39 73.41
C LEU A 653 6.70 -17.78 74.09
N PRO A 654 6.42 -17.27 75.32
CA PRO A 654 5.16 -17.55 76.01
C PRO A 654 3.93 -17.31 75.14
N THR A 655 3.02 -18.30 75.13
CA THR A 655 1.78 -18.24 74.34
C THR A 655 0.72 -17.54 75.17
N GLY A 656 0.24 -16.40 74.68
CA GLY A 656 -0.71 -15.55 75.41
C GLY A 656 -2.16 -15.76 75.00
N THR A 657 -3.07 -15.31 75.84
CA THR A 657 -4.51 -15.18 75.55
C THR A 657 -4.95 -13.71 75.65
N ASN A 658 -6.19 -13.41 75.26
CA ASN A 658 -6.80 -12.12 75.52
C ASN A 658 -6.95 -11.86 77.03
N SER A 659 -7.03 -10.57 77.40
CA SER A 659 -7.40 -10.16 78.75
C SER A 659 -8.77 -10.73 79.13
N GLY A 660 -8.90 -11.24 80.36
CA GLY A 660 -10.14 -11.83 80.88
C GLY A 660 -10.35 -13.32 80.58
N ALA A 661 -9.42 -14.00 79.89
CA ALA A 661 -9.47 -15.45 79.72
C ALA A 661 -9.25 -16.18 81.07
N LYS A 662 -10.08 -17.18 81.37
CA LYS A 662 -10.02 -17.98 82.61
C LYS A 662 -8.80 -18.89 82.68
N PHE A 663 -8.33 -19.35 81.52
CA PHE A 663 -7.20 -20.27 81.40
C PHE A 663 -6.17 -19.71 80.43
N THR A 664 -4.90 -19.75 80.83
CA THR A 664 -3.76 -19.50 79.93
C THR A 664 -3.26 -20.80 79.33
N PRO A 665 -2.68 -20.79 78.11
CA PRO A 665 -2.03 -21.95 77.54
C PRO A 665 -0.91 -22.44 78.46
N HIS A 666 -0.92 -23.73 78.79
CA HIS A 666 0.11 -24.33 79.64
C HIS A 666 1.12 -25.16 78.83
N LEU A 667 0.78 -25.53 77.60
CA LEU A 667 1.68 -26.20 76.67
C LEU A 667 1.36 -25.81 75.22
N THR A 668 2.39 -25.41 74.48
CA THR A 668 2.35 -25.26 73.02
C THR A 668 3.37 -26.21 72.40
N ARG A 669 2.88 -27.17 71.63
CA ARG A 669 3.66 -28.24 71.00
C ARG A 669 3.75 -27.97 69.49
N LEU A 670 4.97 -27.86 68.98
CA LEU A 670 5.25 -27.78 67.54
C LEU A 670 5.91 -29.08 67.09
N VAL A 671 5.32 -29.75 66.11
CA VAL A 671 5.85 -30.99 65.53
C VAL A 671 6.08 -30.81 64.04
N LEU A 672 7.27 -31.18 63.57
CA LEU A 672 7.62 -31.32 62.17
C LEU A 672 7.82 -32.82 61.86
N GLN A 673 7.03 -33.35 60.93
CA GLN A 673 7.13 -34.74 60.50
C GLN A 673 8.04 -34.87 59.28
N CYS A 674 9.12 -35.66 59.41
CA CYS A 674 10.10 -35.93 58.37
C CYS A 674 10.30 -37.44 58.17
N GLY A 675 9.58 -38.03 57.21
CA GLY A 675 9.61 -39.47 56.95
C GLY A 675 9.13 -40.26 58.17
N SER A 676 9.98 -41.16 58.69
CA SER A 676 9.76 -41.90 59.94
C SER A 676 10.17 -41.12 61.20
N GLU A 677 10.88 -40.00 61.06
CA GLU A 677 11.34 -39.18 62.17
C GLU A 677 10.40 -38.01 62.43
N THR A 678 10.27 -37.62 63.70
CA THR A 678 9.53 -36.42 64.11
C THR A 678 10.42 -35.54 64.95
N GLN A 679 10.40 -34.24 64.65
CA GLN A 679 11.10 -33.21 65.43
C GLN A 679 10.08 -32.39 66.18
N GLU A 680 10.34 -32.16 67.46
CA GLU A 680 9.35 -31.58 68.36
C GLU A 680 9.95 -30.47 69.24
N LEU A 681 9.13 -29.44 69.49
CA LEU A 681 9.42 -28.37 70.44
C LEU A 681 8.22 -28.21 71.39
N LEU A 682 8.46 -28.45 72.68
CA LEU A 682 7.48 -28.32 73.75
C LEU A 682 7.73 -27.02 74.53
N ASN A 683 6.81 -26.07 74.40
CA ASN A 683 6.84 -24.80 75.11
C ASN A 683 5.82 -24.84 76.26
N PHE A 684 6.30 -25.04 77.49
CA PHE A 684 5.49 -25.01 78.72
C PHE A 684 5.25 -23.57 79.22
N ASN A 685 4.94 -22.67 78.29
CA ASN A 685 4.76 -21.23 78.49
C ASN A 685 6.02 -20.52 79.06
N GLN A 686 7.19 -21.02 78.73
CA GLN A 686 8.50 -20.45 79.05
C GLN A 686 9.37 -20.43 77.78
N GLY A 687 10.29 -19.47 77.68
CA GLY A 687 11.18 -19.38 76.52
C GLY A 687 11.97 -20.68 76.31
N VAL A 688 11.81 -21.31 75.15
CA VAL A 688 12.51 -22.57 74.79
C VAL A 688 12.93 -22.51 73.33
N SER A 689 14.06 -23.11 72.98
CA SER A 689 14.53 -23.15 71.60
C SER A 689 14.98 -24.54 71.17
N ALA A 690 14.86 -24.80 69.86
CA ALA A 690 15.34 -26.02 69.23
C ALA A 690 15.77 -25.76 67.78
N ASN A 691 16.62 -26.64 67.25
CA ASN A 691 17.05 -26.61 65.86
C ASN A 691 16.31 -27.67 65.06
N PHE A 692 15.46 -27.24 64.14
CA PHE A 692 14.71 -28.12 63.26
C PHE A 692 15.50 -28.30 61.95
N ARG A 693 15.68 -29.55 61.53
CA ARG A 693 16.22 -29.92 60.22
C ARG A 693 15.06 -30.12 59.25
N TRP A 694 15.03 -29.38 58.17
CA TRP A 694 14.02 -29.52 57.14
C TRP A 694 14.64 -29.81 55.78
N ASN A 695 14.05 -30.74 55.05
CA ASN A 695 14.30 -30.93 53.63
C ASN A 695 12.96 -31.25 52.93
N PRO A 696 12.79 -30.88 51.65
CA PRO A 696 11.52 -31.04 50.95
C PRO A 696 11.17 -32.51 50.59
N VAL A 697 12.09 -33.45 50.84
CA VAL A 697 11.96 -34.86 50.48
C VAL A 697 11.29 -35.64 51.60
N GLU A 698 11.81 -35.50 52.80
CA GLU A 698 11.41 -36.26 53.98
C GLU A 698 10.33 -35.50 54.75
N CYS A 699 10.43 -34.17 54.82
CA CYS A 699 9.53 -33.36 55.64
C CYS A 699 8.23 -33.00 54.94
N GLN A 700 7.11 -33.42 55.52
CA GLN A 700 5.78 -33.25 54.93
C GLN A 700 4.91 -32.32 55.76
N ASP A 701 4.54 -32.72 56.97
CA ASP A 701 3.48 -32.07 57.73
C ASP A 701 4.03 -31.32 58.95
N VAL A 702 3.34 -30.23 59.31
CA VAL A 702 3.58 -29.50 60.55
C VAL A 702 2.30 -29.47 61.37
N LEU A 703 2.42 -29.82 62.64
CA LEU A 703 1.34 -29.74 63.61
C LEU A 703 1.72 -28.73 64.69
N LEU A 704 0.90 -27.69 64.84
CA LEU A 704 0.91 -26.81 65.99
C LEU A 704 -0.26 -27.19 66.89
N GLU A 705 0.02 -27.56 68.13
CA GLU A 705 -0.96 -27.95 69.13
C GLU A 705 -0.83 -27.07 70.38
N ILE A 706 -1.96 -26.54 70.86
CA ILE A 706 -1.99 -25.61 72.00
C ILE A 706 -2.96 -26.16 73.04
N TYR A 707 -2.49 -26.37 74.26
CA TYR A 707 -3.28 -26.90 75.36
C TYR A 707 -3.72 -25.77 76.29
N VAL A 708 -5.03 -25.62 76.47
CA VAL A 708 -5.67 -24.58 77.28
C VAL A 708 -6.71 -25.23 78.17
N GLY A 709 -6.55 -25.15 79.50
CA GLY A 709 -7.40 -25.92 80.42
C GLY A 709 -7.30 -27.43 80.14
N ASP A 710 -8.43 -28.07 79.84
CA ASP A 710 -8.57 -29.49 79.50
C ASP A 710 -8.68 -29.75 77.98
N ILE A 711 -8.60 -28.72 77.12
CA ILE A 711 -8.73 -28.86 75.66
C ILE A 711 -7.39 -28.71 74.94
N SER A 712 -7.27 -29.40 73.80
CA SER A 712 -6.17 -29.24 72.82
C SER A 712 -6.70 -28.61 71.52
N LEU A 713 -6.08 -27.53 71.08
CA LEU A 713 -6.34 -26.86 69.80
C LEU A 713 -5.28 -27.27 68.78
N LYS A 714 -5.67 -27.78 67.61
CA LYS A 714 -4.75 -28.32 66.59
C LYS A 714 -4.82 -27.52 65.31
N ARG A 715 -3.69 -27.01 64.82
CA ARG A 715 -3.52 -26.41 63.49
C ARG A 715 -2.53 -27.26 62.69
N ARG A 716 -2.99 -27.78 61.55
CA ARG A 716 -2.18 -28.66 60.68
C ARG A 716 -1.85 -27.98 59.36
N TYR A 717 -0.59 -28.06 58.96
CA TYR A 717 -0.09 -27.70 57.64
C TYR A 717 0.31 -29.00 56.93
N LYS A 718 -0.22 -29.25 55.73
CA LYS A 718 -0.04 -30.53 55.02
C LYS A 718 0.80 -30.44 53.75
N GLY A 719 1.61 -31.47 53.50
CA GLY A 719 2.38 -31.64 52.27
C GLY A 719 3.66 -30.81 52.21
N LYS A 720 4.55 -31.10 51.26
CA LYS A 720 5.97 -30.67 51.20
C LYS A 720 6.27 -29.19 51.51
N ASN A 721 5.32 -28.28 51.30
CA ASN A 721 5.45 -26.84 51.62
C ASN A 721 4.86 -26.45 53.00
N ALA A 722 4.53 -27.40 53.89
CA ALA A 722 3.92 -27.15 55.19
C ALA A 722 4.81 -26.29 56.09
N PHE A 723 6.07 -26.70 56.27
CA PHE A 723 7.01 -26.01 57.16
C PHE A 723 7.40 -24.63 56.65
N PRO A 724 7.71 -24.43 55.36
CA PRO A 724 7.87 -23.07 54.86
C PRO A 724 6.60 -22.21 55.06
N ARG A 725 5.38 -22.75 54.83
CA ARG A 725 4.13 -21.97 55.04
C ARG A 725 3.94 -21.57 56.50
N PHE A 726 4.20 -22.50 57.41
CA PHE A 726 4.24 -22.22 58.84
C PHE A 726 5.21 -21.06 59.15
N LEU A 727 6.45 -21.11 58.65
CA LEU A 727 7.43 -20.03 58.85
C LEU A 727 6.91 -18.68 58.29
N ASN A 728 6.24 -18.69 57.13
CA ASN A 728 5.69 -17.48 56.53
C ASN A 728 4.49 -16.90 57.29
N ASP A 729 3.66 -17.73 57.93
CA ASP A 729 2.55 -17.25 58.77
C ASP A 729 3.06 -16.46 59.99
N PHE A 730 4.25 -16.79 60.47
CA PHE A 730 4.93 -16.10 61.56
C PHE A 730 5.94 -15.04 61.08
N ARG A 731 5.85 -14.54 59.85
CA ARG A 731 6.79 -13.53 59.32
C ARG A 731 6.88 -12.24 60.16
N LYS A 732 5.84 -11.93 60.94
CA LYS A 732 5.80 -10.80 61.89
C LYS A 732 6.22 -11.19 63.32
N GLY A 733 6.72 -12.40 63.53
CA GLY A 733 7.11 -12.95 64.83
C GLY A 733 5.95 -13.48 65.69
N ALA A 734 4.70 -13.26 65.27
CA ALA A 734 3.51 -13.68 66.01
C ALA A 734 2.38 -14.10 65.09
N MET A 735 1.61 -15.10 65.52
CA MET A 735 0.36 -15.53 64.88
C MET A 735 -0.78 -15.39 65.89
N ILE A 736 -1.86 -14.71 65.48
CA ILE A 736 -3.06 -14.54 66.28
C ILE A 736 -4.10 -15.53 65.78
N LEU A 737 -4.47 -16.47 66.63
CA LEU A 737 -5.49 -17.48 66.39
C LEU A 737 -6.77 -17.08 67.12
N ARG A 738 -7.91 -17.19 66.46
CA ARG A 738 -9.24 -16.86 66.99
C ARG A 738 -10.06 -18.14 67.14
N SER A 739 -11.17 -18.07 67.88
CA SER A 739 -12.04 -19.23 68.10
C SER A 739 -12.55 -19.85 66.80
N GLN A 740 -12.75 -19.04 65.75
CA GLN A 740 -13.14 -19.48 64.41
C GLN A 740 -12.10 -20.36 63.71
N ASP A 741 -10.81 -20.25 64.08
CA ASP A 741 -9.75 -21.11 63.54
C ASP A 741 -9.84 -22.55 64.06
N PHE A 742 -10.66 -22.79 65.09
CA PHE A 742 -10.88 -24.09 65.72
C PHE A 742 -12.37 -24.45 65.85
N PRO A 743 -13.10 -24.68 64.74
CA PRO A 743 -14.56 -24.86 64.75
C PRO A 743 -15.06 -25.96 65.70
N ALA A 744 -14.29 -27.06 65.84
CA ALA A 744 -14.64 -28.16 66.74
C ALA A 744 -14.49 -27.83 68.23
N LYS A 745 -13.82 -26.73 68.58
CA LYS A 745 -13.50 -26.32 69.96
C LYS A 745 -14.04 -24.94 70.35
N THR A 746 -14.80 -24.28 69.47
CA THR A 746 -15.33 -22.91 69.68
C THR A 746 -16.11 -22.74 70.98
N ARG A 747 -17.08 -23.63 71.26
CA ARG A 747 -17.92 -23.54 72.47
C ARG A 747 -17.10 -23.62 73.78
N TRP A 748 -16.05 -24.43 73.79
CA TRP A 748 -15.15 -24.52 74.95
C TRP A 748 -14.32 -23.24 75.12
N LEU A 749 -13.79 -22.68 74.03
CA LEU A 749 -13.06 -21.41 74.07
C LEU A 749 -13.92 -20.24 74.56
N GLU A 750 -15.18 -20.19 74.15
CA GLU A 750 -16.16 -19.21 74.65
C GLU A 750 -16.42 -19.38 76.15
N SER A 751 -16.60 -20.62 76.63
CA SER A 751 -16.80 -20.91 78.06
C SER A 751 -15.59 -20.51 78.93
N TYR A 752 -14.39 -20.49 78.32
CA TYR A 752 -13.13 -20.07 78.94
C TYR A 752 -12.86 -18.57 78.82
N GLY A 753 -13.73 -17.82 78.14
CA GLY A 753 -13.52 -16.39 77.89
C GLY A 753 -12.34 -16.12 76.95
N THR A 754 -11.93 -17.12 76.15
CA THR A 754 -10.78 -17.02 75.25
C THR A 754 -11.25 -16.66 73.84
N SER A 755 -11.10 -15.38 73.46
CA SER A 755 -11.43 -14.86 72.13
C SER A 755 -10.23 -14.86 71.16
N SER A 756 -9.00 -14.83 71.70
CA SER A 756 -7.79 -14.88 70.89
C SER A 756 -6.62 -15.51 71.64
N ILE A 757 -5.79 -16.26 70.92
CA ILE A 757 -4.54 -16.85 71.37
C ILE A 757 -3.42 -16.30 70.50
N VAL A 758 -2.36 -15.79 71.13
CA VAL A 758 -1.20 -15.21 70.44
C VAL A 758 -0.01 -16.14 70.64
N VAL A 759 0.39 -16.83 69.58
CA VAL A 759 1.59 -17.66 69.54
C VAL A 759 2.73 -16.82 68.99
N ARG A 760 3.92 -16.89 69.60
CA ARG A 760 5.09 -16.11 69.20
C ARG A 760 6.30 -17.00 68.99
N TYR A 761 6.97 -16.81 67.87
CA TYR A 761 8.22 -17.50 67.53
C TYR A 761 9.23 -16.50 66.98
N HIS A 762 10.50 -16.69 67.34
CA HIS A 762 11.63 -16.10 66.65
C HIS A 762 12.37 -17.18 65.85
N PHE A 763 12.78 -16.87 64.64
CA PHE A 763 13.43 -17.83 63.73
C PHE A 763 14.76 -17.29 63.22
N GLN A 764 15.75 -18.18 63.10
CA GLN A 764 17.03 -17.89 62.43
C GLN A 764 17.33 -18.98 61.39
N GLY A 765 17.84 -18.59 60.22
CA GLY A 765 18.15 -19.51 59.12
C GLY A 765 16.95 -19.92 58.24
N HIS A 766 15.80 -19.29 58.46
CA HIS A 766 14.51 -19.60 57.82
C HIS A 766 14.26 -18.80 56.52
N GLU A 767 15.02 -17.73 56.29
CA GLU A 767 14.85 -16.80 55.18
C GLU A 767 14.97 -17.45 53.79
N PRO A 768 15.86 -18.45 53.55
CA PRO A 768 15.88 -19.18 52.27
C PRO A 768 14.59 -19.95 51.99
N LEU A 769 13.93 -20.48 53.02
CA LEU A 769 12.70 -21.28 52.92
C LEU A 769 11.45 -20.41 52.65
N ILE A 770 11.38 -19.23 53.28
CA ILE A 770 10.31 -18.27 52.95
C ILE A 770 10.51 -17.70 51.54
N ARG A 771 11.76 -17.50 51.10
CA ARG A 771 12.06 -17.07 49.74
C ARG A 771 11.70 -18.11 48.69
N SER A 772 11.83 -19.41 49.00
CA SER A 772 11.41 -20.47 48.08
C SER A 772 9.89 -20.61 47.96
N LEU A 773 9.11 -20.33 49.01
CA LEU A 773 7.64 -20.30 48.90
C LEU A 773 7.08 -19.27 47.92
N ARG A 774 7.74 -18.12 47.80
CA ARG A 774 7.33 -17.05 46.87
C ARG A 774 7.62 -17.43 45.41
N LYS A 775 8.33 -18.52 45.19
CA LYS A 775 8.68 -19.07 43.89
C LYS A 775 8.05 -20.46 43.78
N THR A 776 6.79 -20.50 43.39
CA THR A 776 6.25 -21.71 42.75
C THR A 776 7.31 -22.14 41.72
N PHE A 777 7.81 -23.39 41.79
CA PHE A 777 8.74 -23.91 40.79
C PHE A 777 8.22 -23.47 39.43
N ARG A 778 8.96 -22.59 38.74
CA ARG A 778 8.45 -22.02 37.49
C ARG A 778 8.23 -23.21 36.57
N ARG A 779 7.02 -23.31 36.02
CA ARG A 779 6.71 -24.35 35.04
C ARG A 779 7.78 -24.29 33.96
N VAL A 780 8.24 -25.46 33.57
CA VAL A 780 9.18 -25.61 32.46
C VAL A 780 8.54 -24.93 31.26
N PRO A 781 9.22 -23.97 30.61
CA PRO A 781 8.62 -23.22 29.52
C PRO A 781 8.33 -24.18 28.36
N GLU A 782 7.07 -24.27 27.97
CA GLU A 782 6.67 -25.03 26.77
C GLU A 782 7.22 -24.34 25.51
N LYS A 783 7.19 -23.02 25.49
CA LYS A 783 7.78 -22.19 24.43
C LYS A 783 9.04 -21.50 24.93
N ILE A 784 10.16 -21.75 24.26
CA ILE A 784 11.45 -21.11 24.49
C ILE A 784 11.79 -20.07 23.42
N ILE A 785 10.99 -19.97 22.36
CA ILE A 785 11.08 -18.94 21.31
C ILE A 785 9.82 -18.08 21.33
N ALA A 786 9.97 -16.79 21.02
CA ALA A 786 8.86 -15.84 20.92
C ALA A 786 7.83 -16.26 19.84
N GLU A 787 6.55 -15.98 20.06
CA GLU A 787 5.48 -16.41 19.13
C GLU A 787 5.56 -15.74 17.75
N ASN A 788 6.00 -14.49 17.69
CA ASN A 788 6.16 -13.74 16.44
C ASN A 788 7.63 -13.71 16.00
N VAL A 789 8.14 -14.86 15.55
CA VAL A 789 9.56 -15.06 15.23
C VAL A 789 10.08 -14.13 14.12
N TYR A 790 9.22 -13.75 13.17
CA TYR A 790 9.55 -12.83 12.05
C TYR A 790 9.17 -11.36 12.32
N SER A 791 8.90 -10.98 13.58
CA SER A 791 8.55 -9.59 13.91
C SER A 791 9.77 -8.65 13.86
N ALA A 792 9.50 -7.42 13.39
CA ALA A 792 10.38 -6.27 13.15
C ALA A 792 11.91 -6.43 13.40
N ILE A 793 12.69 -6.40 12.31
CA ILE A 793 14.10 -6.02 12.30
C ILE A 793 14.20 -4.62 12.93
N LYS A 794 14.90 -4.49 14.06
CA LYS A 794 15.12 -3.16 14.65
C LYS A 794 16.03 -2.35 13.72
N SER A 795 15.56 -1.17 13.29
CA SER A 795 16.42 -0.23 12.57
C SER A 795 17.59 0.13 13.48
N SER A 796 18.81 -0.23 13.07
CA SER A 796 20.01 0.28 13.72
C SER A 796 20.00 1.80 13.56
N LYS A 797 20.01 2.53 14.68
CA LYS A 797 20.42 3.93 14.65
C LYS A 797 21.89 3.92 14.27
N SER A 798 22.20 4.21 13.01
CA SER A 798 23.52 4.70 12.61
C SER A 798 23.84 5.91 13.50
N GLY A 799 24.72 5.70 14.47
CA GLY A 799 24.93 6.64 15.55
C GLY A 799 25.78 6.03 16.66
N ASP A 800 27.08 5.95 16.37
CA ASP A 800 28.18 5.97 17.33
C ASP A 800 28.13 4.95 18.48
N LYS A 801 28.82 3.83 18.28
CA LYS A 801 29.50 3.11 19.37
C LYS A 801 30.89 2.70 18.92
N THR A 802 31.73 3.70 18.66
CA THR A 802 33.14 3.52 19.01
C THR A 802 33.30 3.77 20.51
N LYS A 803 34.12 2.92 21.15
CA LYS A 803 34.54 2.90 22.57
C LYS A 803 33.65 2.12 23.56
N GLY A 804 34.20 0.98 24.02
CA GLY A 804 33.80 0.42 25.31
C GLY A 804 34.20 -1.03 25.62
N ARG A 805 35.50 -1.37 25.52
CA ARG A 805 36.21 -2.57 26.04
C ARG A 805 35.76 -3.96 25.60
#